data_AF-A0AAW1PIZ2-F1
#
_entry.id   AF-A0AAW1PIZ2-F1
#
_cell.length_a   1.000
_cell.length_b   1.000
_cell.length_c   1.000
_cell.angle_alpha   90.00
_cell.angle_beta   90.00
_cell.angle_gamma   90.00
#
_symmetry.space_group_name_H-M   'P 1'
#
loop_
_entity.id
_entity.type
_entity.pdbx_description
1 polymer ?
#
loop_
_entity_poly.entity_id
_entity_poly.type
_entity_poly.pdbx_seq_one_letter_code
_entity_poly.pdbx_strand_id
1 'polypeptide(L)'
;MWTEIAAVLVLLVANVLCYAAHHKSVFHTRFKLPKLAFVTNAWWPHLTDPKASTNYWQFDSLRASDLVTGFFISDTCILVLRCSEVLFFAVTLLVEGLTGDGFGDPDRWLTFFTNWTFVLFGFYALLGTLLTAQHVQGKITQAAGQDEETWGRCYGSKPVTNWSLLAVTYCLVAEVNATATLFLSIFYWAIIFRGNPAPDNILKHGVNNAMILADICLTRVPFHSYHFQVVLWYGSVYLVFMWIYHGASTYWVYEVLDWSKPIAALFYLLLPLLLLICAFVWFGIAAGREAALVAPAPLLHGPHPFIAKPSLAQPQLAQSSACRKRQCITRAVAATEEKPSTKSEKSMTTSQIGLAGLAVMGQNLALNIAEKGFRISVYNRTYEKTEACEKRAKKEGLDNNLKGYENFKDFVASLEKPRRVIILVKAGAPVDATIKGLMEHMEKGDIIIDGGNEWYENTEKRKAMVAEKGLLYMGMGVSGGEEGARNGPSMMPGGSPEAYKFIEPIVTKVAAQVDDGPCVTYIGDGGAGNFVKMVHNGIEYGDMQLIAEGYDILRTCGGLTAEELCIAFTEWNKTELSSFLMEITALIFGKKDDQKDDGWLLDVIKDQTGMKGTGKWTVQQAAELSVAAPTMAAALDGRFMSGLKEERVAASKLYTDTFQLPDPGPIKGVDKQQLMLDVKDALYAAKITSYAQGMNIIRAKSEAMGWNIDLGGLARIWKGGCIIRAGFLDDIKKAYDRDANLKNLLVDEFFAKKLAEKQKAWRQVATMAISNGVATPGLVSSLAYFDTYRREKLTANLIQAQRDFFGSHTYERLDKPGWFHTVWSDQNSADSITTSGYKN
;
A
#
# COMPACT_ATOMS: atom_id res chain seq x y z
N MET A 1 -39.66 -19.16 -12.35
CA MET A 1 -40.42 -18.33 -13.32
C MET A 1 -41.75 -17.80 -12.78
N TRP A 2 -42.79 -18.60 -12.49
CA TRP A 2 -44.09 -18.06 -12.01
C TRP A 2 -44.05 -17.42 -10.61
N THR A 3 -43.22 -17.93 -9.70
CA THR A 3 -42.93 -17.34 -8.38
C THR A 3 -42.10 -16.05 -8.45
N GLU A 4 -41.22 -15.95 -9.43
CA GLU A 4 -40.39 -14.76 -9.69
C GLU A 4 -41.21 -13.63 -10.32
N ILE A 5 -42.11 -13.97 -11.26
CA ILE A 5 -43.08 -13.03 -11.83
C ILE A 5 -44.04 -12.53 -10.74
N ALA A 6 -44.46 -13.41 -9.81
CA ALA A 6 -45.29 -13.01 -8.67
C ALA A 6 -44.57 -12.07 -7.71
N ALA A 7 -43.28 -12.30 -7.39
CA ALA A 7 -42.49 -11.42 -6.53
C ALA A 7 -42.26 -10.04 -7.14
N VAL A 8 -41.97 -9.99 -8.44
CA VAL A 8 -41.85 -8.73 -9.20
C VAL A 8 -43.18 -7.98 -9.23
N LEU A 9 -44.30 -8.68 -9.46
CA LEU A 9 -45.64 -8.08 -9.43
C LEU A 9 -46.02 -7.55 -8.05
N VAL A 10 -45.69 -8.25 -6.95
CA VAL A 10 -45.94 -7.79 -5.57
C VAL A 10 -45.13 -6.54 -5.25
N LEU A 11 -43.86 -6.47 -5.65
CA LEU A 11 -43.00 -5.27 -5.50
C LEU A 11 -43.47 -4.10 -6.37
N LEU A 12 -43.99 -4.37 -7.57
CA LEU A 12 -44.56 -3.35 -8.45
C LEU A 12 -45.85 -2.78 -7.85
N VAL A 13 -46.74 -3.65 -7.35
CA VAL A 13 -48.01 -3.28 -6.73
C VAL A 13 -47.79 -2.51 -5.42
N ALA A 14 -46.81 -2.90 -4.60
CA ALA A 14 -46.46 -2.17 -3.37
C ALA A 14 -45.96 -0.74 -3.67
N ASN A 15 -45.11 -0.57 -4.70
CA ASN A 15 -44.61 0.74 -5.11
C ASN A 15 -45.71 1.63 -5.73
N VAL A 16 -46.60 1.06 -6.55
CA VAL A 16 -47.75 1.78 -7.13
C VAL A 16 -48.76 2.19 -6.07
N LEU A 17 -49.04 1.34 -5.07
CA LEU A 17 -49.92 1.66 -3.95
C LEU A 17 -49.34 2.75 -3.05
N CYS A 18 -48.02 2.76 -2.81
CA CYS A 18 -47.34 3.84 -2.10
C CYS A 18 -47.39 5.16 -2.88
N TYR A 19 -47.22 5.13 -4.21
CA TYR A 19 -47.35 6.31 -5.07
C TYR A 19 -48.80 6.85 -5.13
N ALA A 20 -49.79 5.96 -5.21
CA ALA A 20 -51.22 6.31 -5.22
C ALA A 20 -51.69 6.87 -3.86
N ALA A 21 -51.13 6.38 -2.74
CA ALA A 21 -51.37 6.95 -1.41
C ALA A 21 -50.77 8.36 -1.23
N HIS A 22 -49.73 8.69 -2.01
CA HIS A 22 -49.03 9.97 -1.99
C HIS A 22 -49.76 11.07 -2.80
N HIS A 23 -50.36 10.75 -3.96
CA HIS A 23 -51.13 11.70 -4.79
C HIS A 23 -52.64 11.67 -4.51
N LYS A 24 -53.04 12.15 -3.32
CA LYS A 24 -54.43 12.17 -2.84
C LYS A 24 -55.46 12.93 -3.70
N SER A 25 -55.05 13.79 -4.64
CA SER A 25 -56.00 14.63 -5.42
C SER A 25 -56.33 14.12 -6.83
N VAL A 26 -55.52 13.27 -7.45
CA VAL A 26 -55.75 12.81 -8.84
C VAL A 26 -56.44 11.44 -8.87
N PHE A 27 -56.12 10.57 -7.91
CA PHE A 27 -56.61 9.19 -7.87
C PHE A 27 -58.04 9.06 -7.31
N HIS A 28 -58.41 9.89 -6.32
CA HIS A 28 -59.74 9.87 -5.71
C HIS A 28 -60.85 10.39 -6.64
N THR A 29 -60.53 11.40 -7.44
CA THR A 29 -61.50 12.11 -8.30
C THR A 29 -61.91 11.25 -9.51
N ARG A 30 -61.08 10.27 -9.90
CA ARG A 30 -61.29 9.44 -11.10
C ARG A 30 -61.91 8.06 -10.81
N PHE A 31 -61.80 7.53 -9.58
CA PHE A 31 -62.21 6.15 -9.25
C PHE A 31 -63.19 5.98 -8.08
N LYS A 32 -63.68 7.06 -7.43
CA LYS A 32 -64.74 7.03 -6.40
C LYS A 32 -64.62 5.92 -5.31
N LEU A 33 -63.42 5.64 -4.80
CA LEU A 33 -63.22 4.71 -3.69
C LEU A 33 -63.24 5.41 -2.31
N PRO A 34 -63.73 4.75 -1.24
CA PRO A 34 -63.88 5.38 0.08
C PRO A 34 -62.53 5.63 0.78
N LYS A 35 -62.44 6.75 1.50
CA LYS A 35 -61.25 7.21 2.24
C LYS A 35 -60.95 6.30 3.44
N LEU A 36 -59.78 5.67 3.49
CA LEU A 36 -59.21 5.11 4.71
C LEU A 36 -58.27 6.13 5.38
N ALA A 37 -58.47 6.37 6.68
CA ALA A 37 -57.66 7.25 7.50
C ALA A 37 -56.55 6.46 8.22
N PHE A 38 -55.30 6.90 8.11
CA PHE A 38 -54.20 6.46 8.97
C PHE A 38 -53.89 7.54 10.00
N VAL A 39 -53.67 7.09 11.24
CA VAL A 39 -53.55 7.87 12.48
C VAL A 39 -52.15 8.43 12.64
N THR A 40 -51.95 9.76 12.64
CA THR A 40 -50.65 10.36 13.03
C THR A 40 -50.68 11.66 13.86
N ASN A 41 -51.79 12.34 14.13
CA ASN A 41 -51.72 13.71 14.72
C ASN A 41 -52.47 13.94 16.06
N ALA A 42 -52.85 12.92 16.83
CA ALA A 42 -53.79 13.12 17.94
C ALA A 42 -53.20 13.21 19.38
N TRP A 43 -51.88 13.14 19.60
CA TRP A 43 -51.33 12.95 20.96
C TRP A 43 -50.40 14.07 21.51
N TRP A 44 -50.35 15.28 20.93
CA TRP A 44 -49.55 16.37 21.51
C TRP A 44 -50.14 17.77 21.24
N PRO A 45 -50.89 18.39 22.19
CA PRO A 45 -51.61 19.65 21.92
C PRO A 45 -50.82 20.96 22.08
N HIS A 46 -49.53 20.94 22.45
CA HIS A 46 -48.81 22.16 22.90
C HIS A 46 -47.64 22.65 22.02
N LEU A 47 -47.55 22.25 20.75
CA LEU A 47 -46.47 22.70 19.85
C LEU A 47 -47.00 23.44 18.60
N THR A 48 -48.01 24.29 18.76
CA THR A 48 -48.52 25.16 17.68
C THR A 48 -48.25 26.64 17.98
N ASP A 49 -46.98 27.01 18.13
CA ASP A 49 -46.55 28.40 17.90
C ASP A 49 -45.95 28.50 16.48
N PRO A 50 -46.58 29.24 15.55
CA PRO A 50 -46.07 29.43 14.20
C PRO A 50 -44.71 30.16 14.11
N LYS A 51 -44.22 30.77 15.20
CA LYS A 51 -42.89 31.40 15.24
C LYS A 51 -41.78 30.45 15.71
N ALA A 52 -42.12 29.23 16.11
CA ALA A 52 -41.16 28.20 16.53
C ALA A 52 -40.86 27.16 15.43
N SER A 53 -41.17 27.45 14.15
CA SER A 53 -41.01 26.47 13.07
C SER A 53 -39.59 26.47 12.46
N THR A 54 -38.63 25.92 13.18
CA THR A 54 -37.64 25.05 12.54
C THR A 54 -38.06 23.62 12.83
N ASN A 55 -39.05 23.13 12.08
CA ASN A 55 -39.60 21.79 12.24
C ASN A 55 -38.59 20.75 11.71
N TYR A 56 -37.56 20.44 12.50
CA TYR A 56 -36.60 19.36 12.26
C TYR A 56 -37.20 17.95 12.48
N TRP A 57 -38.49 17.86 12.85
CA TRP A 57 -39.05 16.69 13.55
C TRP A 57 -40.43 16.22 13.06
N GLN A 58 -40.86 16.57 11.83
CA GLN A 58 -42.02 15.92 11.21
C GLN A 58 -41.61 14.54 10.64
N PHE A 59 -42.39 13.49 10.94
CA PHE A 59 -42.29 12.18 10.27
C PHE A 59 -42.85 12.30 8.83
N ASP A 60 -42.15 13.05 7.99
CA ASP A 60 -42.50 13.18 6.58
C ASP A 60 -41.76 12.13 5.76
N SER A 61 -42.49 11.43 4.88
CA SER A 61 -41.89 10.59 3.85
C SER A 61 -41.10 11.44 2.87
N LEU A 62 -39.81 11.13 2.69
CA LEU A 62 -38.83 11.77 1.80
C LEU A 62 -39.44 12.41 0.54
N ARG A 63 -39.53 13.74 0.50
CA ARG A 63 -39.79 14.51 -0.74
C ARG A 63 -38.46 14.90 -1.38
N ALA A 64 -38.43 15.14 -2.69
CA ALA A 64 -37.24 15.68 -3.34
C ALA A 64 -36.74 16.92 -2.59
N SER A 65 -37.63 17.84 -2.20
CA SER A 65 -37.33 19.06 -1.43
C SER A 65 -36.62 18.86 -0.09
N ASP A 66 -36.68 17.66 0.48
CA ASP A 66 -36.10 17.33 1.78
C ASP A 66 -34.66 16.81 1.65
N LEU A 67 -34.20 16.57 0.41
CA LEU A 67 -32.83 16.27 0.06
C LEU A 67 -32.11 17.57 -0.31
N VAL A 68 -30.82 17.68 0.05
CA VAL A 68 -29.95 18.81 -0.36
C VAL A 68 -29.90 18.96 -1.90
N THR A 69 -30.18 17.88 -2.64
CA THR A 69 -30.25 17.82 -4.11
C THR A 69 -31.65 18.01 -4.69
N GLY A 70 -32.63 18.37 -3.86
CA GLY A 70 -34.07 18.35 -4.16
C GLY A 70 -34.58 19.18 -5.31
N PHE A 71 -33.76 20.11 -5.80
CA PHE A 71 -34.06 20.94 -6.95
C PHE A 71 -33.67 20.31 -8.30
N PHE A 72 -32.89 19.22 -8.31
CA PHE A 72 -32.33 18.61 -9.54
C PHE A 72 -32.96 17.31 -9.95
N ILE A 73 -33.64 16.64 -9.03
CA ILE A 73 -34.26 15.36 -9.30
C ILE A 73 -35.75 15.55 -9.07
N SER A 74 -36.50 15.69 -10.17
CA SER A 74 -37.96 15.64 -10.08
C SER A 74 -38.38 14.32 -9.44
N ASP A 75 -39.51 14.29 -8.75
CA ASP A 75 -40.06 13.05 -8.20
C ASP A 75 -40.19 11.96 -9.30
N THR A 76 -40.41 12.39 -10.55
CA THR A 76 -40.39 11.57 -11.76
C THR A 76 -39.02 10.98 -12.08
N CYS A 77 -37.93 11.73 -11.93
CA CYS A 77 -36.56 11.24 -12.13
C CYS A 77 -36.14 10.26 -11.01
N ILE A 78 -36.54 10.51 -9.76
CA ILE A 78 -36.35 9.54 -8.66
C ILE A 78 -37.11 8.24 -8.98
N LEU A 79 -38.33 8.36 -9.50
CA LEU A 79 -39.14 7.21 -9.90
C LEU A 79 -38.52 6.45 -11.10
N VAL A 80 -38.01 7.14 -12.12
CA VAL A 80 -37.33 6.53 -13.27
C VAL A 80 -36.04 5.81 -12.84
N LEU A 81 -35.26 6.39 -11.93
CA LEU A 81 -34.08 5.74 -11.35
C LEU A 81 -34.46 4.45 -10.62
N ARG A 82 -35.47 4.50 -9.76
CA ARG A 82 -35.98 3.31 -9.04
C ARG A 82 -36.56 2.25 -10.00
N CYS A 83 -37.25 2.66 -11.06
CA CYS A 83 -37.75 1.74 -12.09
C CYS A 83 -36.61 1.15 -12.94
N SER A 84 -35.54 1.90 -13.19
CA SER A 84 -34.37 1.44 -13.95
C SER A 84 -33.53 0.41 -13.18
N GLU A 85 -33.45 0.53 -11.85
CA GLU A 85 -32.83 -0.48 -10.98
C GLU A 85 -33.58 -1.82 -11.07
N VAL A 86 -34.90 -1.79 -11.10
CA VAL A 86 -35.75 -2.99 -11.28
C VAL A 86 -35.60 -3.57 -12.68
N LEU A 87 -35.54 -2.73 -13.72
CA LEU A 87 -35.37 -3.17 -15.11
C LEU A 87 -33.99 -3.80 -15.33
N PHE A 88 -32.93 -3.22 -14.75
CA PHE A 88 -31.58 -3.76 -14.79
C PHE A 88 -31.51 -5.10 -14.04
N PHE A 89 -32.09 -5.19 -12.85
CA PHE A 89 -32.19 -6.42 -12.07
C PHE A 89 -32.95 -7.53 -12.82
N ALA A 90 -34.03 -7.19 -13.50
CA ALA A 90 -34.81 -8.11 -14.33
C ALA A 90 -34.02 -8.59 -15.56
N VAL A 91 -33.31 -7.70 -16.26
CA VAL A 91 -32.48 -8.04 -17.43
C VAL A 91 -31.30 -8.92 -17.05
N THR A 92 -30.64 -8.66 -15.92
CA THR A 92 -29.53 -9.49 -15.44
C THR A 92 -29.99 -10.89 -15.04
N LEU A 93 -31.16 -11.03 -14.38
CA LEU A 93 -31.78 -12.32 -14.10
C LEU A 93 -32.17 -13.09 -15.39
N LEU A 94 -32.63 -12.37 -16.41
CA LEU A 94 -33.06 -12.95 -17.69
C LEU A 94 -31.88 -13.43 -18.54
N VAL A 95 -30.78 -12.66 -18.55
CA VAL A 95 -29.54 -13.01 -19.27
C VAL A 95 -28.86 -14.24 -18.65
N GLU A 96 -28.80 -14.33 -17.33
CA GLU A 96 -28.20 -15.48 -16.62
C GLU A 96 -29.10 -16.73 -16.63
N GLY A 97 -30.43 -16.55 -16.52
CA GLY A 97 -31.38 -17.64 -16.71
C GLY A 97 -31.32 -18.28 -18.10
N LEU A 98 -30.81 -17.55 -19.11
CA LEU A 98 -30.61 -18.03 -20.48
C LEU A 98 -29.23 -18.65 -20.72
N THR A 99 -28.21 -18.35 -19.90
CA THR A 99 -26.83 -18.86 -20.08
C THR A 99 -26.57 -20.22 -19.43
N GLY A 100 -27.50 -20.76 -18.64
CA GLY A 100 -27.50 -22.17 -18.23
C GLY A 100 -26.54 -22.58 -17.11
N ASP A 101 -25.64 -21.70 -16.67
CA ASP A 101 -24.76 -21.93 -15.52
C ASP A 101 -25.49 -21.58 -14.20
N GLY A 102 -26.49 -22.39 -13.86
CA GLY A 102 -27.35 -22.15 -12.70
C GLY A 102 -26.60 -22.14 -11.36
N PHE A 103 -26.81 -21.08 -10.57
CA PHE A 103 -26.88 -21.04 -9.09
C PHE A 103 -25.88 -21.87 -8.23
N GLY A 104 -24.72 -22.28 -8.75
CA GLY A 104 -23.88 -23.32 -8.12
C GLY A 104 -22.91 -22.85 -7.02
N ASP A 105 -22.60 -21.55 -6.93
CA ASP A 105 -21.65 -21.02 -5.93
C ASP A 105 -22.27 -19.81 -5.18
N PRO A 106 -22.84 -20.04 -3.99
CA PRO A 106 -23.46 -19.00 -3.15
C PRO A 106 -22.51 -17.84 -2.78
N ASP A 107 -21.22 -18.13 -2.62
CA ASP A 107 -20.22 -17.17 -2.14
C ASP A 107 -19.81 -16.19 -3.25
N ARG A 108 -19.83 -16.60 -4.52
CA ARG A 108 -19.57 -15.70 -5.67
C ARG A 108 -20.65 -14.66 -5.85
N TRP A 109 -21.92 -15.06 -5.72
CA TRP A 109 -23.04 -14.16 -5.93
C TRP A 109 -23.16 -13.12 -4.81
N LEU A 110 -22.99 -13.55 -3.56
CA LEU A 110 -23.01 -12.65 -2.41
C LEU A 110 -21.91 -11.59 -2.51
N THR A 111 -20.69 -12.01 -2.85
CA THR A 111 -19.53 -11.14 -3.01
C THR A 111 -19.69 -10.21 -4.22
N PHE A 112 -20.25 -10.71 -5.32
CA PHE A 112 -20.55 -9.91 -6.51
C PHE A 112 -21.61 -8.85 -6.19
N PHE A 113 -22.74 -9.24 -5.58
CA PHE A 113 -23.81 -8.32 -5.21
C PHE A 113 -23.36 -7.28 -4.18
N THR A 114 -22.63 -7.66 -3.12
CA THR A 114 -22.10 -6.69 -2.14
C THR A 114 -21.10 -5.74 -2.78
N ASN A 115 -20.14 -6.24 -3.57
CA ASN A 115 -19.13 -5.39 -4.21
C ASN A 115 -19.75 -4.42 -5.21
N TRP A 116 -20.74 -4.85 -6.00
CA TRP A 116 -21.42 -3.95 -6.95
C TRP A 116 -22.40 -3.00 -6.27
N THR A 117 -23.01 -3.39 -5.15
CA THR A 117 -23.79 -2.47 -4.31
C THR A 117 -22.86 -1.38 -3.74
N PHE A 118 -21.63 -1.72 -3.32
CA PHE A 118 -20.61 -0.75 -2.91
C PHE A 118 -20.17 0.18 -4.05
N VAL A 119 -19.99 -0.35 -5.27
CA VAL A 119 -19.64 0.45 -6.44
C VAL A 119 -20.77 1.41 -6.83
N LEU A 120 -22.02 0.94 -6.83
CA LEU A 120 -23.20 1.77 -7.12
C LEU A 120 -23.41 2.83 -6.03
N PHE A 121 -23.18 2.50 -4.75
CA PHE A 121 -23.24 3.47 -3.65
C PHE A 121 -22.12 4.51 -3.76
N GLY A 122 -20.91 4.09 -4.14
CA GLY A 122 -19.79 4.99 -4.43
C GLY A 122 -20.06 5.91 -5.62
N PHE A 123 -20.67 5.39 -6.69
CA PHE A 123 -21.07 6.20 -7.85
C PHE A 123 -22.20 7.18 -7.52
N TYR A 124 -23.19 6.75 -6.73
CA TYR A 124 -24.30 7.60 -6.30
C TYR A 124 -23.81 8.72 -5.37
N ALA A 125 -22.91 8.39 -4.44
CA ALA A 125 -22.27 9.37 -3.57
C ALA A 125 -21.39 10.35 -4.36
N LEU A 126 -20.61 9.86 -5.32
CA LEU A 126 -19.74 10.70 -6.16
C LEU A 126 -20.53 11.61 -7.09
N LEU A 127 -21.57 11.09 -7.76
CA LEU A 127 -22.42 11.87 -8.67
C LEU A 127 -23.26 12.90 -7.89
N GLY A 128 -23.81 12.51 -6.73
CA GLY A 128 -24.47 13.42 -5.80
C GLY A 128 -23.54 14.54 -5.32
N THR A 129 -22.27 14.21 -5.02
CA THR A 129 -21.23 15.17 -4.61
C THR A 129 -20.88 16.15 -5.73
N LEU A 130 -20.66 15.66 -6.95
CA LEU A 130 -20.28 16.47 -8.11
C LEU A 130 -21.40 17.42 -8.55
N LEU A 131 -22.65 16.95 -8.55
CA LEU A 131 -23.80 17.75 -8.93
C LEU A 131 -24.17 18.78 -7.84
N THR A 132 -23.97 18.46 -6.56
CA THR A 132 -24.13 19.41 -5.45
C THR A 132 -23.06 20.50 -5.51
N ALA A 133 -21.81 20.16 -5.83
CA ALA A 133 -20.72 21.12 -6.01
C ALA A 133 -20.98 22.09 -7.18
N GLN A 134 -21.44 21.58 -8.34
CA GLN A 134 -21.82 22.42 -9.48
C GLN A 134 -23.00 23.36 -9.16
N HIS A 135 -23.96 22.92 -8.34
CA HIS A 135 -25.11 23.76 -8.00
C HIS A 135 -24.80 24.82 -6.92
N VAL A 136 -24.02 24.49 -5.89
CA VAL A 136 -23.56 25.47 -4.88
C VAL A 136 -22.79 26.59 -5.58
N GLN A 137 -21.96 26.25 -6.57
CA GLN A 137 -21.25 27.23 -7.40
C GLN A 137 -22.19 28.06 -8.29
N GLY A 138 -23.32 27.50 -8.75
CA GLY A 138 -24.35 28.21 -9.52
C GLY A 138 -25.29 29.10 -8.69
N LYS A 139 -25.59 28.74 -7.43
CA LYS A 139 -26.42 29.56 -6.52
C LYS A 139 -25.64 30.64 -5.77
N ILE A 140 -24.32 30.53 -5.62
CA ILE A 140 -23.46 31.64 -5.18
C ILE A 140 -23.61 32.87 -6.10
N THR A 141 -23.93 32.65 -7.38
CA THR A 141 -24.15 33.72 -8.37
C THR A 141 -25.58 34.29 -8.38
N GLN A 142 -26.57 33.57 -7.84
CA GLN A 142 -27.99 33.97 -7.81
C GLN A 142 -28.49 34.40 -6.43
N ALA A 143 -27.86 33.97 -5.34
CA ALA A 143 -28.27 34.25 -3.96
C ALA A 143 -27.66 35.55 -3.38
N ALA A 144 -27.17 36.47 -4.23
CA ALA A 144 -26.80 37.82 -3.82
C ALA A 144 -28.02 38.72 -3.52
N GLY A 145 -29.19 38.15 -3.22
CA GLY A 145 -30.44 38.93 -3.17
C GLY A 145 -31.61 38.46 -2.31
N GLN A 146 -31.62 37.27 -1.67
CA GLN A 146 -32.77 36.88 -0.83
C GLN A 146 -32.40 36.05 0.42
N ASP A 147 -32.80 36.61 1.57
CA ASP A 147 -32.87 36.17 2.98
C ASP A 147 -31.83 35.19 3.55
N GLU A 148 -31.00 35.75 4.44
CA GLU A 148 -29.86 35.17 5.14
C GLU A 148 -30.19 34.31 6.39
N GLU A 149 -31.47 34.09 6.72
CA GLU A 149 -31.80 33.73 8.11
C GLU A 149 -31.72 32.24 8.49
N THR A 150 -31.70 31.30 7.54
CA THR A 150 -31.80 29.85 7.86
C THR A 150 -30.47 29.11 7.99
N TRP A 151 -29.35 29.66 7.49
CA TRP A 151 -28.03 28.97 7.57
C TRP A 151 -27.03 29.63 8.54
N GLY A 152 -27.27 30.88 8.96
CA GLY A 152 -26.30 31.67 9.74
C GLY A 152 -26.14 31.32 11.22
N ARG A 153 -26.96 30.41 11.79
CA ARG A 153 -26.98 30.18 13.25
C ARG A 153 -26.05 29.08 13.77
N CYS A 154 -25.61 28.12 12.95
CA CYS A 154 -24.74 27.02 13.46
C CYS A 154 -23.25 27.38 13.51
N TYR A 155 -22.78 28.33 12.69
CA TYR A 155 -21.37 28.69 12.58
C TYR A 155 -21.22 30.21 12.40
N GLY A 156 -21.44 30.95 13.49
CA GLY A 156 -21.02 32.35 13.67
C GLY A 156 -21.11 33.25 12.44
N SER A 157 -22.32 33.76 12.14
CA SER A 157 -22.60 35.03 11.43
C SER A 157 -21.70 35.42 10.25
N LYS A 158 -21.15 34.47 9.48
CA LYS A 158 -20.45 34.75 8.22
C LYS A 158 -21.22 34.10 7.07
N PRO A 159 -21.50 34.83 5.97
CA PRO A 159 -22.10 34.25 4.78
C PRO A 159 -21.25 33.07 4.28
N VAL A 160 -21.90 32.01 3.79
CA VAL A 160 -21.25 30.76 3.31
C VAL A 160 -20.25 31.03 2.18
N THR A 161 -20.39 32.15 1.46
CA THR A 161 -19.42 32.64 0.45
C THR A 161 -18.02 32.92 1.00
N ASN A 162 -17.86 33.06 2.32
CA ASN A 162 -16.58 33.30 2.98
C ASN A 162 -15.98 32.04 3.62
N TRP A 163 -16.58 30.87 3.40
CA TRP A 163 -16.03 29.61 3.89
C TRP A 163 -14.90 29.15 2.97
N SER A 164 -13.78 28.73 3.56
CA SER A 164 -12.73 28.08 2.78
C SER A 164 -13.27 26.81 2.12
N LEU A 165 -12.74 26.47 0.94
CA LEU A 165 -13.07 25.22 0.25
C LEU A 165 -12.94 24.02 1.20
N LEU A 166 -11.94 24.04 2.08
CA LEU A 166 -11.73 23.01 3.10
C LEU A 166 -12.88 22.88 4.10
N ALA A 167 -13.47 23.99 4.54
CA ALA A 167 -14.61 23.98 5.47
C ALA A 167 -15.90 23.47 4.82
N VAL A 168 -16.10 23.83 3.54
CA VAL A 168 -17.22 23.33 2.73
C VAL A 168 -17.07 21.83 2.47
N THR A 169 -15.87 21.39 2.09
CA THR A 169 -15.54 19.97 1.90
C THR A 169 -15.67 19.18 3.20
N TYR A 170 -15.23 19.72 4.33
CA TYR A 170 -15.34 19.06 5.64
C TYR A 170 -16.79 18.81 6.05
N CYS A 171 -17.69 19.79 5.87
CA CYS A 171 -19.11 19.62 6.19
C CYS A 171 -19.79 18.62 5.24
N LEU A 172 -19.45 18.64 3.94
CA LEU A 172 -19.93 17.68 2.95
C LEU A 172 -19.47 16.25 3.24
N VAL A 173 -18.22 16.08 3.67
CA VAL A 173 -17.68 14.78 4.10
C VAL A 173 -18.36 14.32 5.37
N ALA A 174 -18.57 15.19 6.38
CA ALA A 174 -19.18 14.79 7.65
C ALA A 174 -20.62 14.25 7.49
N GLU A 175 -21.45 14.87 6.66
CA GLU A 175 -22.84 14.46 6.39
C GLU A 175 -22.92 13.09 5.69
N VAL A 176 -22.09 12.88 4.67
CA VAL A 176 -22.06 11.64 3.89
C VAL A 176 -21.41 10.50 4.69
N ASN A 177 -20.33 10.80 5.40
CA ASN A 177 -19.53 9.80 6.10
C ASN A 177 -20.23 9.31 7.39
N ALA A 178 -20.99 10.15 8.10
CA ALA A 178 -21.73 9.73 9.29
C ALA A 178 -22.80 8.67 8.97
N THR A 179 -23.57 8.88 7.89
CA THR A 179 -24.65 7.95 7.49
C THR A 179 -24.08 6.66 6.90
N ALA A 180 -23.03 6.75 6.07
CA ALA A 180 -22.36 5.59 5.50
C ALA A 180 -21.61 4.75 6.55
N THR A 181 -20.96 5.39 7.52
CA THR A 181 -20.15 4.71 8.55
C THR A 181 -21.01 4.04 9.62
N LEU A 182 -22.15 4.63 9.99
CA LEU A 182 -23.11 3.99 10.91
C LEU A 182 -23.71 2.72 10.28
N PHE A 183 -24.03 2.77 8.98
CA PHE A 183 -24.51 1.61 8.22
C PHE A 183 -23.42 0.53 8.10
N LEU A 184 -22.20 0.91 7.69
CA LEU A 184 -21.05 0.00 7.59
C LEU A 184 -20.73 -0.66 8.93
N SER A 185 -20.82 0.05 10.05
CA SER A 185 -20.40 -0.48 11.36
C SER A 185 -21.44 -1.41 11.99
N ILE A 186 -22.73 -1.09 11.86
CA ILE A 186 -23.81 -1.90 12.43
C ILE A 186 -24.15 -3.08 11.51
N PHE A 187 -24.26 -2.86 10.19
CA PHE A 187 -24.72 -3.91 9.28
C PHE A 187 -23.60 -4.84 8.81
N TYR A 188 -22.41 -4.33 8.50
CA TYR A 188 -21.34 -5.19 7.99
C TYR A 188 -20.68 -6.02 9.11
N TRP A 189 -20.46 -5.48 10.31
CA TRP A 189 -19.69 -6.21 11.34
C TRP A 189 -20.50 -6.94 12.41
N ALA A 190 -21.75 -6.52 12.67
CA ALA A 190 -22.63 -7.27 13.58
C ALA A 190 -23.34 -8.45 12.88
N ILE A 191 -23.44 -8.45 11.55
CA ILE A 191 -24.23 -9.43 10.78
C ILE A 191 -23.38 -10.22 9.77
N ILE A 192 -22.34 -9.63 9.13
CA ILE A 192 -21.65 -10.26 7.99
C ILE A 192 -20.38 -11.05 8.37
N PHE A 193 -19.76 -10.81 9.53
CA PHE A 193 -18.48 -11.45 9.83
C PHE A 193 -18.63 -12.94 10.17
N ARG A 194 -18.18 -13.82 9.26
CA ARG A 194 -18.18 -15.29 9.43
C ARG A 194 -17.11 -15.82 10.42
N GLY A 195 -16.35 -14.96 11.09
CA GLY A 195 -15.29 -15.35 12.04
C GLY A 195 -15.74 -15.33 13.51
N ASN A 196 -15.16 -16.21 14.34
CA ASN A 196 -15.42 -16.26 15.78
C ASN A 196 -15.10 -14.88 16.42
N PRO A 197 -16.06 -14.19 17.04
CA PRO A 197 -15.83 -12.82 17.53
C PRO A 197 -14.88 -12.85 18.73
N ALA A 198 -13.62 -12.48 18.51
CA ALA A 198 -12.68 -12.25 19.59
C ALA A 198 -13.06 -10.94 20.33
N PRO A 199 -13.14 -10.94 21.68
CA PRO A 199 -13.64 -9.80 22.47
C PRO A 199 -12.88 -8.47 22.26
N ASP A 200 -11.62 -8.56 21.87
CA ASP A 200 -10.71 -7.44 21.63
C ASP A 200 -11.08 -6.62 20.38
N ASN A 201 -11.70 -7.24 19.38
CA ASN A 201 -12.20 -6.53 18.18
C ASN A 201 -13.46 -5.74 18.49
N ILE A 202 -14.37 -6.29 19.31
CA ILE A 202 -15.58 -5.56 19.76
C ILE A 202 -15.17 -4.35 20.61
N LEU A 203 -14.16 -4.48 21.46
CA LEU A 203 -13.68 -3.39 22.31
C LEU A 203 -12.99 -2.26 21.51
N LYS A 204 -12.07 -2.60 20.60
CA LYS A 204 -11.35 -1.61 19.76
C LYS A 204 -12.29 -0.83 18.85
N HIS A 205 -13.30 -1.49 18.28
CA HIS A 205 -14.25 -0.86 17.37
C HIS A 205 -15.42 -0.19 18.09
N GLY A 206 -15.84 -0.71 19.25
CA GLY A 206 -16.72 -0.01 20.19
C GLY A 206 -16.13 1.31 20.66
N VAL A 207 -14.81 1.37 20.87
CA VAL A 207 -14.07 2.61 21.16
C VAL A 207 -14.06 3.55 19.96
N ASN A 208 -13.78 3.08 18.73
CA ASN A 208 -13.87 3.93 17.54
C ASN A 208 -15.28 4.49 17.33
N ASN A 209 -16.32 3.68 17.53
CA ASN A 209 -17.71 4.15 17.47
C ASN A 209 -18.01 5.15 18.58
N ALA A 210 -17.60 4.90 19.82
CA ALA A 210 -17.76 5.84 20.92
C ALA A 210 -17.03 7.17 20.66
N MET A 211 -15.85 7.14 20.02
CA MET A 211 -15.07 8.31 19.63
C MET A 211 -15.72 9.08 18.48
N ILE A 212 -16.30 8.41 17.49
CA ILE A 212 -17.04 9.05 16.39
C ILE A 212 -18.37 9.61 16.89
N LEU A 213 -19.07 8.90 17.77
CA LEU A 213 -20.30 9.41 18.40
C LEU A 213 -19.97 10.61 19.32
N ALA A 214 -18.83 10.58 20.01
CA ALA A 214 -18.32 11.73 20.76
C ALA A 214 -18.00 12.90 19.81
N ASP A 215 -17.34 12.66 18.68
CA ASP A 215 -17.04 13.68 17.66
C ASP A 215 -18.34 14.29 17.08
N ILE A 216 -19.35 13.47 16.77
CA ILE A 216 -20.67 13.91 16.33
C ILE A 216 -21.40 14.71 17.44
N CYS A 217 -21.26 14.31 18.71
CA CYS A 217 -21.83 15.05 19.84
C CYS A 217 -21.10 16.39 20.10
N LEU A 218 -19.80 16.46 19.80
CA LEU A 218 -18.94 17.63 19.99
C LEU A 218 -18.99 18.62 18.81
N THR A 219 -19.39 18.18 17.61
CA THR A 219 -19.56 19.04 16.43
C THR A 219 -20.91 19.79 16.45
N ARG A 220 -21.00 20.95 15.78
CA ARG A 220 -22.22 21.80 15.69
C ARG A 220 -23.08 21.54 14.45
N VAL A 221 -22.91 20.39 13.80
CA VAL A 221 -23.64 20.04 12.58
C VAL A 221 -25.08 19.64 12.95
N PRO A 222 -26.12 20.12 12.23
CA PRO A 222 -27.51 19.72 12.45
C PRO A 222 -27.75 18.27 12.01
N PHE A 223 -28.57 17.53 12.74
CA PHE A 223 -28.80 16.09 12.51
C PHE A 223 -30.30 15.81 12.32
N HIS A 224 -30.70 15.31 11.15
CA HIS A 224 -32.10 15.03 10.81
C HIS A 224 -32.51 13.55 11.02
N SER A 225 -33.81 13.32 11.25
CA SER A 225 -34.39 11.98 11.49
C SER A 225 -34.27 11.02 10.29
N TYR A 226 -34.19 11.54 9.06
CA TYR A 226 -34.06 10.70 7.85
C TYR A 226 -32.71 9.96 7.79
N HIS A 227 -31.63 10.50 8.38
CA HIS A 227 -30.33 9.83 8.47
C HIS A 227 -30.42 8.47 9.17
N PHE A 228 -31.40 8.32 10.06
CA PHE A 228 -31.68 7.06 10.75
C PHE A 228 -32.68 6.17 10.00
N GLN A 229 -33.70 6.78 9.37
CA GLN A 229 -34.71 6.04 8.61
C GLN A 229 -34.14 5.32 7.39
N VAL A 230 -33.19 5.94 6.68
CA VAL A 230 -32.51 5.32 5.52
C VAL A 230 -31.78 4.05 5.92
N VAL A 231 -31.05 4.07 7.04
CA VAL A 231 -30.33 2.92 7.59
C VAL A 231 -31.29 1.78 7.96
N LEU A 232 -32.40 2.10 8.63
CA LEU A 232 -33.43 1.11 8.99
C LEU A 232 -34.13 0.50 7.77
N TRP A 233 -34.42 1.31 6.75
CA TRP A 233 -35.14 0.89 5.55
C TRP A 233 -34.26 -0.02 4.68
N TYR A 234 -33.02 0.37 4.41
CA TYR A 234 -32.05 -0.47 3.69
C TYR A 234 -31.78 -1.78 4.43
N GLY A 235 -31.68 -1.72 5.76
CA GLY A 235 -31.53 -2.91 6.58
C GLY A 235 -32.69 -3.89 6.43
N SER A 236 -33.92 -3.37 6.36
CA SER A 236 -35.13 -4.18 6.19
C SER A 236 -35.23 -4.80 4.79
N VAL A 237 -34.89 -4.06 3.73
CA VAL A 237 -34.83 -4.60 2.36
C VAL A 237 -33.80 -5.72 2.24
N TYR A 238 -32.63 -5.53 2.84
CA TYR A 238 -31.57 -6.52 2.82
C TYR A 238 -31.98 -7.82 3.55
N LEU A 239 -32.69 -7.71 4.67
CA LEU A 239 -33.27 -8.87 5.37
C LEU A 239 -34.32 -9.61 4.53
N VAL A 240 -35.19 -8.88 3.84
CA VAL A 240 -36.20 -9.47 2.92
C VAL A 240 -35.52 -10.17 1.74
N PHE A 241 -34.48 -9.54 1.17
CA PHE A 241 -33.68 -10.14 0.10
C PHE A 241 -33.00 -11.44 0.53
N MET A 242 -32.39 -11.48 1.72
CA MET A 242 -31.78 -12.69 2.28
C MET A 242 -32.80 -13.82 2.45
N TRP A 243 -34.04 -13.46 2.80
CA TRP A 243 -35.14 -14.41 2.93
C TRP A 243 -35.58 -14.98 1.58
N ILE A 244 -35.71 -14.13 0.56
CA ILE A 244 -36.01 -14.56 -0.82
C ILE A 244 -34.87 -15.42 -1.38
N TYR A 245 -33.62 -15.04 -1.13
CA TYR A 245 -32.43 -15.79 -1.55
C TYR A 245 -32.41 -17.18 -0.91
N HIS A 246 -32.72 -17.29 0.39
CA HIS A 246 -32.86 -18.60 1.04
C HIS A 246 -33.99 -19.42 0.38
N GLY A 247 -35.15 -18.81 0.11
CA GLY A 247 -36.24 -19.50 -0.58
C GLY A 247 -35.86 -20.04 -1.96
N ALA A 248 -34.97 -19.34 -2.68
CA ALA A 248 -34.50 -19.75 -4.02
C ALA A 248 -33.32 -20.73 -3.99
N SER A 249 -32.41 -20.62 -3.01
CA SER A 249 -31.16 -21.39 -2.94
C SER A 249 -31.18 -22.51 -1.90
N THR A 250 -32.17 -22.56 -1.02
CA THR A 250 -32.26 -23.40 0.20
C THR A 250 -31.13 -23.18 1.22
N TYR A 251 -30.30 -22.16 1.03
CA TYR A 251 -29.11 -21.88 1.85
C TYR A 251 -29.29 -20.61 2.69
N TRP A 252 -28.96 -20.67 3.98
CA TRP A 252 -28.89 -19.48 4.85
C TRP A 252 -27.49 -18.89 4.79
N VAL A 253 -27.38 -17.67 4.27
CA VAL A 253 -26.09 -16.96 4.13
C VAL A 253 -25.40 -16.73 5.47
N TYR A 254 -26.19 -16.47 6.52
CA TYR A 254 -25.74 -16.31 7.91
C TYR A 254 -26.52 -17.24 8.81
N GLU A 255 -25.82 -17.99 9.67
CA GLU A 255 -26.45 -18.94 10.60
C GLU A 255 -27.42 -18.26 11.59
N VAL A 256 -27.22 -16.96 11.88
CA VAL A 256 -28.09 -16.18 12.76
C VAL A 256 -29.47 -15.88 12.14
N LEU A 257 -29.65 -16.10 10.84
CA LEU A 257 -30.92 -15.93 10.14
C LEU A 257 -31.64 -17.28 9.91
N ASP A 258 -31.03 -18.40 10.30
CA ASP A 258 -31.57 -19.74 10.15
C ASP A 258 -32.68 -20.01 11.17
N TRP A 259 -33.94 -19.98 10.73
CA TRP A 259 -35.12 -20.19 11.56
C TRP A 259 -35.19 -21.57 12.22
N SER A 260 -34.40 -22.54 11.77
CA SER A 260 -34.28 -23.84 12.45
C SER A 260 -33.49 -23.75 13.76
N LYS A 261 -32.71 -22.68 13.95
CA LYS A 261 -31.91 -22.41 15.14
C LYS A 261 -32.64 -21.44 16.08
N PRO A 262 -32.76 -21.75 17.38
CA PRO A 262 -33.47 -20.89 18.35
C PRO A 262 -32.86 -19.49 18.49
N ILE A 263 -31.57 -19.34 18.16
CA ILE A 263 -30.87 -18.06 18.21
C ILE A 263 -31.37 -17.06 17.17
N ALA A 264 -31.90 -17.54 16.03
CA ALA A 264 -32.42 -16.69 14.97
C ALA A 264 -33.75 -16.04 15.39
N ALA A 265 -34.65 -16.79 16.01
CA ALA A 265 -35.89 -16.25 16.55
C ALA A 265 -35.61 -15.15 17.61
N LEU A 266 -34.61 -15.38 18.47
CA LEU A 266 -34.15 -14.40 19.45
C LEU A 266 -33.59 -13.14 18.76
N PHE A 267 -32.81 -13.32 17.68
CA PHE A 267 -32.23 -12.24 16.91
C PHE A 267 -33.28 -11.39 16.19
N TYR A 268 -34.27 -12.01 15.53
CA TYR A 268 -35.37 -11.30 14.86
C TYR A 268 -36.29 -10.56 15.83
N LEU A 269 -36.39 -11.00 17.09
CA LEU A 269 -37.13 -10.30 18.15
C LEU A 269 -36.31 -9.18 18.79
N LEU A 270 -35.04 -9.42 19.08
CA LEU A 270 -34.19 -8.50 19.83
C LEU A 270 -33.57 -7.40 18.95
N LEU A 271 -33.28 -7.67 17.68
CA LEU A 271 -32.64 -6.69 16.81
C LEU A 271 -33.53 -5.46 16.56
N PRO A 272 -34.83 -5.58 16.22
CA PRO A 272 -35.70 -4.42 16.10
C PRO A 272 -35.83 -3.67 17.43
N LEU A 273 -35.89 -4.38 18.56
CA LEU A 273 -35.97 -3.80 19.90
C LEU A 273 -34.68 -3.03 20.25
N LEU A 274 -33.51 -3.59 19.96
CA LEU A 274 -32.20 -2.98 20.16
C LEU A 274 -32.05 -1.73 19.29
N LEU A 275 -32.44 -1.81 18.02
CA LEU A 275 -32.46 -0.66 17.12
C LEU A 275 -33.42 0.43 17.61
N LEU A 276 -34.56 0.05 18.18
CA LEU A 276 -35.51 0.97 18.80
C LEU A 276 -34.91 1.64 20.06
N ILE A 277 -34.27 0.85 20.94
CA ILE A 277 -33.62 1.35 22.16
C ILE A 277 -32.47 2.30 21.80
N CYS A 278 -31.63 1.92 20.84
CA CYS A 278 -30.59 2.81 20.31
C CYS A 278 -31.21 4.09 19.74
N ALA A 279 -32.33 4.00 19.02
CA ALA A 279 -33.04 5.18 18.52
C ALA A 279 -33.53 6.09 19.67
N PHE A 280 -34.08 5.53 20.74
CA PHE A 280 -34.58 6.28 21.90
C PHE A 280 -33.46 6.89 22.77
N VAL A 281 -32.38 6.14 23.02
CA VAL A 281 -31.18 6.66 23.73
C VAL A 281 -30.57 7.81 22.94
N TRP A 282 -30.47 7.64 21.62
CA TRP A 282 -29.96 8.65 20.72
C TRP A 282 -30.87 9.88 20.65
N PHE A 283 -32.19 9.67 20.63
CA PHE A 283 -33.20 10.73 20.73
C PHE A 283 -33.05 11.53 22.03
N GLY A 284 -32.78 10.86 23.16
CA GLY A 284 -32.51 11.50 24.45
C GLY A 284 -31.23 12.35 24.45
N ILE A 285 -30.16 11.86 23.83
CA ILE A 285 -28.89 12.60 23.70
C ILE A 285 -29.06 13.83 22.80
N ALA A 286 -29.75 13.68 21.66
CA ALA A 286 -30.03 14.78 20.74
C ALA A 286 -30.91 15.86 21.38
N ALA A 287 -32.00 15.46 22.07
CA ALA A 287 -32.87 16.39 22.78
C ALA A 287 -32.16 17.10 23.95
N GLY A 288 -31.30 16.40 24.69
CA GLY A 288 -30.49 16.98 25.77
C GLY A 288 -29.46 18.00 25.27
N ARG A 289 -28.84 17.72 24.11
CA ARG A 289 -27.92 18.65 23.42
C ARG A 289 -28.65 19.91 22.94
N GLU A 290 -29.84 19.78 22.34
CA GLU A 290 -30.64 20.93 21.91
C GLU A 290 -31.12 21.78 23.09
N ALA A 291 -31.57 21.16 24.19
CA ALA A 291 -31.93 21.87 25.41
C ALA A 291 -30.74 22.67 25.99
N ALA A 292 -29.52 22.13 25.91
CA ALA A 292 -28.29 22.80 26.34
C ALA A 292 -27.85 23.95 25.41
N LEU A 293 -28.23 23.92 24.13
CA LEU A 293 -27.92 24.95 23.12
C LEU A 293 -28.96 26.09 23.11
N VAL A 294 -30.19 25.85 23.58
CA VAL A 294 -31.30 26.83 23.62
C VAL A 294 -31.45 27.50 25.00
N ALA A 295 -30.83 26.95 26.06
CA ALA A 295 -30.88 27.55 27.40
C ALA A 295 -30.25 28.97 27.42
N PRO A 296 -30.98 30.01 27.87
CA PRO A 296 -30.40 31.33 28.03
C PRO A 296 -29.35 31.30 29.15
N ALA A 297 -28.14 31.77 28.86
CA ALA A 297 -27.09 31.92 29.85
C ALA A 297 -27.60 32.83 31.01
N PRO A 298 -27.52 32.42 32.28
CA PRO A 298 -27.77 33.32 33.38
C PRO A 298 -26.61 34.32 33.46
N LEU A 299 -26.93 35.61 33.35
CA LEU A 299 -26.02 36.71 33.60
C LEU A 299 -25.77 36.89 35.10
N LEU A 300 -24.49 37.12 35.41
CA LEU A 300 -23.94 37.94 36.50
C LEU A 300 -24.04 37.43 37.96
N HIS A 301 -22.86 37.34 38.61
CA HIS A 301 -22.39 38.17 39.75
C HIS A 301 -21.44 37.36 40.66
N GLY A 302 -20.26 37.91 40.99
CA GLY A 302 -19.37 37.37 42.06
C GLY A 302 -19.95 37.64 43.47
N PRO A 303 -19.21 37.48 44.61
CA PRO A 303 -17.83 37.02 44.85
C PRO A 303 -17.68 35.92 45.97
N HIS A 304 -16.43 35.50 46.24
CA HIS A 304 -15.90 34.82 47.46
C HIS A 304 -16.23 33.30 47.70
N PRO A 305 -15.65 32.62 48.73
CA PRO A 305 -14.24 32.34 49.05
C PRO A 305 -14.01 30.86 49.54
N PHE A 306 -12.77 30.52 49.93
CA PHE A 306 -12.28 29.42 50.80
C PHE A 306 -13.28 28.55 51.61
N ILE A 307 -12.95 27.25 51.77
CA ILE A 307 -12.96 26.38 53.02
C ILE A 307 -12.56 24.93 52.58
N ALA A 308 -11.30 24.50 52.71
CA ALA A 308 -10.65 23.77 53.81
C ALA A 308 -10.97 22.25 53.95
N LYS A 309 -9.88 21.43 53.94
CA LYS A 309 -9.69 20.01 54.39
C LYS A 309 -10.08 19.83 55.90
N PRO A 310 -10.05 18.66 56.61
CA PRO A 310 -9.35 17.36 56.38
C PRO A 310 -10.07 16.05 56.84
N SER A 311 -9.49 14.85 56.62
CA SER A 311 -9.00 13.89 57.66
C SER A 311 -8.93 12.47 57.05
N LEU A 312 -8.16 11.45 57.47
CA LEU A 312 -7.11 11.24 58.49
C LEU A 312 -6.42 9.87 58.20
N ALA A 313 -5.09 9.79 58.45
CA ALA A 313 -4.22 8.67 58.91
C ALA A 313 -4.40 7.22 58.34
N GLN A 314 -3.41 6.60 57.66
CA GLN A 314 -2.12 5.98 58.09
C GLN A 314 -2.25 4.60 58.83
N PRO A 315 -1.19 3.77 58.98
CA PRO A 315 -0.32 3.08 58.00
C PRO A 315 -0.04 1.58 58.43
N GLN A 316 0.74 0.79 57.69
CA GLN A 316 1.69 -0.26 58.20
C GLN A 316 2.28 -1.07 57.01
N LEU A 317 3.60 -0.96 56.75
CA LEU A 317 4.73 -1.74 57.30
C LEU A 317 4.84 -3.15 56.69
N ALA A 318 5.90 -3.38 55.90
CA ALA A 318 6.99 -4.34 56.19
C ALA A 318 6.60 -5.80 55.87
N GLN A 319 7.43 -6.71 55.35
CA GLN A 319 8.86 -6.85 55.17
C GLN A 319 9.05 -8.16 54.41
N SER A 320 10.10 -8.26 53.59
CA SER A 320 11.02 -9.43 53.47
C SER A 320 10.45 -10.84 53.25
N SER A 321 10.97 -11.72 52.38
CA SER A 321 12.35 -12.20 52.28
C SER A 321 12.29 -13.34 51.23
N ALA A 322 13.14 -13.31 50.20
CA ALA A 322 14.38 -14.08 50.09
C ALA A 322 14.24 -15.58 49.73
N CYS A 323 15.06 -15.99 48.74
CA CYS A 323 15.71 -17.30 48.59
C CYS A 323 14.82 -18.49 48.15
N ARG A 324 15.17 -19.43 47.25
CA ARG A 324 16.46 -20.00 46.77
C ARG A 324 16.24 -20.64 45.38
N LYS A 325 17.16 -20.46 44.42
CA LYS A 325 18.19 -21.44 43.92
C LYS A 325 17.64 -22.79 43.47
N ARG A 326 17.67 -23.04 42.15
CA ARG A 326 18.65 -23.85 41.36
C ARG A 326 18.41 -25.36 41.39
N GLN A 327 18.29 -25.98 40.21
CA GLN A 327 19.33 -26.89 39.69
C GLN A 327 19.08 -27.32 38.23
N CYS A 328 20.13 -27.19 37.42
CA CYS A 328 20.34 -27.94 36.18
C CYS A 328 20.66 -29.41 36.52
N ILE A 329 20.30 -30.34 35.62
CA ILE A 329 21.05 -31.58 35.41
C ILE A 329 21.17 -31.82 33.90
N THR A 330 22.42 -31.91 33.44
CA THR A 330 22.86 -32.47 32.16
C THR A 330 23.19 -33.96 32.34
N ARG A 331 22.92 -34.79 31.33
CA ARG A 331 23.92 -35.70 30.73
C ARG A 331 23.40 -36.44 29.48
N ALA A 332 24.32 -36.58 28.53
CA ALA A 332 24.23 -37.33 27.28
C ALA A 332 24.53 -38.83 27.47
N VAL A 333 24.07 -39.66 26.53
CA VAL A 333 24.71 -40.94 26.14
C VAL A 333 24.49 -41.17 24.64
N ALA A 334 25.54 -41.61 23.96
CA ALA A 334 25.59 -42.02 22.55
C ALA A 334 25.38 -43.54 22.39
N ALA A 335 24.88 -43.99 21.24
CA ALA A 335 25.15 -45.33 20.69
C ALA A 335 24.91 -45.37 19.17
N THR A 336 25.86 -45.97 18.47
CA THR A 336 25.95 -46.32 17.04
C THR A 336 25.30 -47.66 16.72
N GLU A 337 24.82 -47.89 15.49
CA GLU A 337 24.92 -49.18 14.76
C GLU A 337 24.51 -49.07 13.26
N GLU A 338 25.03 -49.99 12.44
CA GLU A 338 25.13 -49.95 10.97
C GLU A 338 24.01 -50.67 10.15
N LYS A 339 23.88 -50.22 8.88
CA LYS A 339 23.41 -50.80 7.59
C LYS A 339 22.93 -52.29 7.49
N PRO A 340 21.99 -52.61 6.55
CA PRO A 340 22.42 -53.06 5.21
C PRO A 340 21.54 -52.66 3.99
N SER A 341 22.18 -52.75 2.82
CA SER A 341 21.69 -52.61 1.44
C SER A 341 20.66 -53.68 1.02
N THR A 342 19.78 -53.40 0.04
CA THR A 342 19.77 -54.11 -1.26
C THR A 342 18.71 -53.64 -2.26
N LYS A 343 19.13 -53.69 -3.53
CA LYS A 343 18.41 -53.95 -4.80
C LYS A 343 17.65 -52.83 -5.51
N SER A 344 18.16 -52.57 -6.71
CA SER A 344 17.73 -51.63 -7.74
C SER A 344 16.41 -52.05 -8.39
N GLU A 345 15.39 -51.21 -8.22
CA GLU A 345 14.31 -51.07 -9.19
C GLU A 345 14.77 -50.15 -10.32
N LYS A 346 14.24 -50.37 -11.54
CA LYS A 346 14.51 -49.56 -12.74
C LYS A 346 14.50 -48.06 -12.39
N SER A 347 15.68 -47.46 -12.33
CA SER A 347 15.87 -46.04 -12.01
C SER A 347 15.21 -45.19 -13.08
N MET A 348 13.97 -44.72 -12.82
CA MET A 348 13.52 -43.46 -13.37
C MET A 348 14.53 -42.41 -12.90
N THR A 349 15.34 -41.89 -13.83
CA THR A 349 16.35 -40.87 -13.53
C THR A 349 15.65 -39.63 -12.98
N THR A 350 15.67 -39.45 -11.66
CA THR A 350 15.06 -38.31 -10.95
C THR A 350 15.78 -37.01 -11.27
N SER A 351 15.06 -35.89 -11.29
CA SER A 351 15.65 -34.56 -11.46
C SER A 351 16.28 -34.06 -10.16
N GLN A 352 17.37 -33.30 -10.28
CA GLN A 352 18.12 -32.76 -9.14
C GLN A 352 17.45 -31.52 -8.55
N ILE A 353 16.66 -30.80 -9.36
CA ILE A 353 15.93 -29.60 -8.95
C ILE A 353 14.64 -29.47 -9.76
N GLY A 354 13.63 -28.85 -9.15
CA GLY A 354 12.38 -28.47 -9.80
C GLY A 354 12.25 -26.95 -9.94
N LEU A 355 11.53 -26.48 -10.95
CA LEU A 355 11.15 -25.07 -11.08
C LEU A 355 9.65 -24.92 -11.40
N ALA A 356 8.94 -24.19 -10.54
CA ALA A 356 7.53 -23.88 -10.67
C ALA A 356 7.33 -22.40 -11.06
N GLY A 357 6.75 -22.15 -12.24
CA GLY A 357 6.51 -20.82 -12.79
C GLY A 357 7.37 -20.51 -14.01
N LEU A 358 6.78 -20.59 -15.19
CA LEU A 358 7.48 -20.53 -16.49
C LEU A 358 7.12 -19.26 -17.27
N ALA A 359 7.20 -18.11 -16.60
CA ALA A 359 7.33 -16.83 -17.29
C ALA A 359 8.75 -16.68 -17.88
N VAL A 360 9.07 -15.53 -18.48
CA VAL A 360 10.37 -15.26 -19.11
C VAL A 360 11.56 -15.58 -18.18
N MET A 361 11.52 -15.13 -16.92
CA MET A 361 12.59 -15.42 -15.95
C MET A 361 12.72 -16.92 -15.65
N GLY A 362 11.60 -17.60 -15.38
CA GLY A 362 11.60 -19.01 -14.99
C GLY A 362 12.02 -19.94 -16.12
N GLN A 363 11.60 -19.67 -17.35
CA GLN A 363 12.04 -20.43 -18.53
C GLN A 363 13.55 -20.28 -18.75
N ASN A 364 14.06 -19.05 -18.74
CA ASN A 364 15.47 -18.81 -18.97
C ASN A 364 16.36 -19.41 -17.86
N LEU A 365 15.94 -19.32 -16.60
CA LEU A 365 16.66 -19.97 -15.50
C LEU A 365 16.61 -21.51 -15.59
N ALA A 366 15.48 -22.09 -15.97
CA ALA A 366 15.37 -23.53 -16.16
C ALA A 366 16.30 -24.05 -17.27
N LEU A 367 16.37 -23.33 -18.39
CA LEU A 367 17.27 -23.64 -19.50
C LEU A 367 18.73 -23.48 -19.12
N ASN A 368 19.07 -22.43 -18.34
CA ASN A 368 20.43 -22.27 -17.80
C ASN A 368 20.82 -23.47 -16.92
N ILE A 369 19.95 -23.87 -15.99
CA ILE A 369 20.18 -25.06 -15.14
C ILE A 369 20.41 -26.33 -15.99
N ALA A 370 19.57 -26.54 -17.00
CA ALA A 370 19.68 -27.69 -17.91
C ALA A 370 20.99 -27.67 -18.73
N GLU A 371 21.41 -26.49 -19.19
CA GLU A 371 22.67 -26.29 -19.93
C GLU A 371 23.91 -26.55 -19.07
N LYS A 372 23.85 -26.26 -17.76
CA LYS A 372 24.93 -26.62 -16.81
C LYS A 372 24.98 -28.11 -16.46
N GLY A 373 24.17 -28.94 -17.13
CA GLY A 373 24.18 -30.40 -17.00
C GLY A 373 23.35 -30.94 -15.85
N PHE A 374 22.49 -30.12 -15.24
CA PHE A 374 21.59 -30.57 -14.18
C PHE A 374 20.25 -31.01 -14.76
N ARG A 375 19.76 -32.17 -14.32
CA ARG A 375 18.40 -32.61 -14.64
C ARG A 375 17.40 -31.75 -13.86
N ILE A 376 16.52 -31.06 -14.57
CA ILE A 376 15.50 -30.17 -14.03
C ILE A 376 14.10 -30.60 -14.47
N SER A 377 13.20 -30.70 -13.49
CA SER A 377 11.77 -30.82 -13.77
C SER A 377 11.14 -29.43 -13.75
N VAL A 378 10.19 -29.17 -14.64
CA VAL A 378 9.49 -27.88 -14.70
C VAL A 378 7.98 -28.04 -14.62
N TYR A 379 7.33 -27.07 -13.97
CA TYR A 379 5.88 -27.01 -13.81
C TYR A 379 5.38 -25.58 -14.00
N ASN A 380 4.20 -25.44 -14.59
CA ASN A 380 3.46 -24.18 -14.61
C ASN A 380 1.96 -24.46 -14.58
N ARG A 381 1.21 -23.61 -13.86
CA ARG A 381 -0.25 -23.74 -13.72
C ARG A 381 -0.98 -23.87 -15.06
N THR A 382 -0.57 -23.07 -16.04
CA THR A 382 -1.04 -23.20 -17.43
C THR A 382 -0.06 -24.08 -18.19
N TYR A 383 -0.49 -25.27 -18.58
CA TYR A 383 0.39 -26.30 -19.14
C TYR A 383 1.04 -25.90 -20.47
N GLU A 384 0.39 -25.07 -21.29
CA GLU A 384 0.96 -24.54 -22.53
C GLU A 384 2.33 -23.86 -22.34
N LYS A 385 2.57 -23.23 -21.16
CA LYS A 385 3.87 -22.62 -20.83
C LYS A 385 4.94 -23.68 -20.55
N THR A 386 4.55 -24.82 -19.99
CA THR A 386 5.42 -25.99 -19.81
C THR A 386 5.81 -26.55 -21.17
N GLU A 387 4.83 -26.80 -22.05
CA GLU A 387 5.10 -27.29 -23.41
C GLU A 387 5.98 -26.33 -24.22
N ALA A 388 5.76 -25.01 -24.09
CA ALA A 388 6.60 -24.01 -24.73
C ALA A 388 8.06 -24.07 -24.24
N CYS A 389 8.27 -24.29 -22.93
CA CYS A 389 9.59 -24.45 -22.35
C CYS A 389 10.28 -25.73 -22.86
N GLU A 390 9.58 -26.86 -22.92
CA GLU A 390 10.11 -28.11 -23.47
C GLU A 390 10.44 -28.01 -24.96
N LYS A 391 9.57 -27.37 -25.75
CA LYS A 391 9.83 -27.10 -27.17
C LYS A 391 11.10 -26.28 -27.35
N ARG A 392 11.30 -25.26 -26.50
CA ARG A 392 12.53 -24.45 -26.50
C ARG A 392 13.75 -25.26 -26.06
N ALA A 393 13.64 -26.06 -25.01
CA ALA A 393 14.71 -26.94 -24.56
C ALA A 393 15.15 -27.92 -25.66
N LYS A 394 14.20 -28.54 -26.36
CA LYS A 394 14.49 -29.42 -27.50
C LYS A 394 15.19 -28.69 -28.65
N LYS A 395 14.76 -27.46 -28.96
CA LYS A 395 15.42 -26.62 -29.97
C LYS A 395 16.87 -26.29 -29.59
N GLU A 396 17.16 -26.12 -28.30
CA GLU A 396 18.48 -25.83 -27.76
C GLU A 396 19.30 -27.11 -27.42
N GLY A 397 18.78 -28.31 -27.71
CA GLY A 397 19.48 -29.58 -27.43
C GLY A 397 19.54 -29.98 -25.96
N LEU A 398 18.59 -29.49 -25.14
CA LEU A 398 18.53 -29.66 -23.69
C LEU A 398 17.41 -30.63 -23.24
N ASP A 399 16.78 -31.35 -24.17
CA ASP A 399 15.64 -32.25 -23.92
C ASP A 399 15.98 -33.45 -23.02
N ASN A 400 17.25 -33.85 -22.96
CA ASN A 400 17.70 -34.88 -22.02
C ASN A 400 17.78 -34.39 -20.55
N ASN A 401 17.85 -33.07 -20.35
CA ASN A 401 18.05 -32.47 -19.02
C ASN A 401 16.82 -31.71 -18.51
N LEU A 402 15.82 -31.40 -19.36
CA LEU A 402 14.62 -30.66 -18.95
C LEU A 402 13.36 -31.47 -19.27
N LYS A 403 12.49 -31.65 -18.27
CA LYS A 403 11.21 -32.34 -18.45
C LYS A 403 10.06 -31.59 -17.78
N GLY A 404 8.94 -31.47 -18.49
CA GLY A 404 7.70 -30.84 -18.04
C GLY A 404 6.72 -31.81 -17.39
N TYR A 405 5.90 -31.27 -16.48
CA TYR A 405 4.85 -32.01 -15.76
C TYR A 405 3.55 -31.21 -15.69
N GLU A 406 2.41 -31.90 -15.78
CA GLU A 406 1.07 -31.29 -15.81
C GLU A 406 0.52 -30.93 -14.42
N ASN A 407 0.94 -31.65 -13.37
CA ASN A 407 0.39 -31.51 -12.03
C ASN A 407 1.49 -31.59 -10.96
N PHE A 408 1.21 -31.05 -9.76
CA PHE A 408 2.17 -31.01 -8.65
C PHE A 408 2.59 -32.40 -8.16
N LYS A 409 1.69 -33.38 -8.14
CA LYS A 409 1.99 -34.73 -7.65
C LYS A 409 3.11 -35.37 -8.47
N ASP A 410 2.96 -35.38 -9.79
CA ASP A 410 3.94 -35.99 -10.69
C ASP A 410 5.23 -35.15 -10.77
N PHE A 411 5.09 -33.82 -10.72
CA PHE A 411 6.23 -32.89 -10.64
C PHE A 411 7.08 -33.17 -9.40
N VAL A 412 6.49 -33.22 -8.20
CA VAL A 412 7.22 -33.45 -6.94
C VAL A 412 7.77 -34.88 -6.86
N ALA A 413 7.03 -35.87 -7.38
CA ALA A 413 7.49 -37.26 -7.44
C ALA A 413 8.71 -37.46 -8.35
N SER A 414 8.93 -36.58 -9.33
CA SER A 414 10.07 -36.65 -10.24
C SER A 414 11.41 -36.19 -9.65
N LEU A 415 11.39 -35.55 -8.47
CA LEU A 415 12.56 -34.93 -7.85
C LEU A 415 13.29 -35.89 -6.91
N GLU A 416 14.62 -35.83 -6.92
CA GLU A 416 15.44 -36.57 -5.96
C GLU A 416 15.32 -35.97 -4.55
N LYS A 417 15.42 -36.81 -3.50
CA LYS A 417 15.32 -36.38 -2.10
C LYS A 417 16.69 -35.90 -1.56
N PRO A 418 16.75 -34.85 -0.71
CA PRO A 418 15.64 -33.93 -0.40
C PRO A 418 15.27 -33.11 -1.64
N ARG A 419 13.96 -32.99 -1.87
CA ARG A 419 13.41 -32.33 -3.05
C ARG A 419 13.69 -30.84 -2.96
N ARG A 420 14.10 -30.23 -4.06
CA ARG A 420 14.41 -28.80 -4.15
C ARG A 420 13.53 -28.17 -5.22
N VAL A 421 12.70 -27.21 -4.85
CA VAL A 421 11.80 -26.54 -5.79
C VAL A 421 12.01 -25.04 -5.75
N ILE A 422 12.46 -24.46 -6.87
CA ILE A 422 12.47 -23.02 -7.10
C ILE A 422 11.07 -22.57 -7.53
N ILE A 423 10.54 -21.53 -6.90
CA ILE A 423 9.29 -20.87 -7.28
C ILE A 423 9.63 -19.53 -7.95
N LEU A 424 9.13 -19.32 -9.16
CA LEU A 424 9.24 -18.07 -9.92
C LEU A 424 7.88 -17.67 -10.49
N VAL A 425 6.95 -17.35 -9.60
CA VAL A 425 5.61 -16.88 -9.93
C VAL A 425 5.42 -15.41 -9.55
N LYS A 426 4.28 -14.83 -9.93
CA LYS A 426 3.94 -13.46 -9.53
C LYS A 426 3.83 -13.36 -8.01
N ALA A 427 4.51 -12.38 -7.40
CA ALA A 427 4.51 -12.14 -5.96
C ALA A 427 3.08 -11.96 -5.39
N GLY A 428 2.92 -12.28 -4.10
CA GLY A 428 1.63 -12.30 -3.39
C GLY A 428 0.93 -13.66 -3.43
N ALA A 429 -0.40 -13.65 -3.47
CA ALA A 429 -1.25 -14.85 -3.37
C ALA A 429 -0.87 -16.04 -4.30
N PRO A 430 -0.38 -15.84 -5.54
CA PRO A 430 0.08 -16.95 -6.36
C PRO A 430 1.26 -17.73 -5.77
N VAL A 431 2.14 -17.08 -5.01
CA VAL A 431 3.25 -17.75 -4.30
C VAL A 431 2.69 -18.64 -3.20
N ASP A 432 1.79 -18.12 -2.36
CA ASP A 432 1.20 -18.88 -1.25
C ASP A 432 0.39 -20.10 -1.76
N ALA A 433 -0.35 -19.93 -2.85
CA ALA A 433 -1.06 -21.04 -3.51
C ALA A 433 -0.09 -22.12 -4.03
N THR A 434 1.04 -21.70 -4.62
CA THR A 434 2.07 -22.62 -5.11
C THR A 434 2.73 -23.38 -3.96
N ILE A 435 3.08 -22.68 -2.88
CA ILE A 435 3.66 -23.30 -1.67
C ILE A 435 2.69 -24.35 -1.10
N LYS A 436 1.41 -24.01 -0.95
CA LYS A 436 0.39 -24.95 -0.43
C LYS A 436 0.28 -26.21 -1.29
N GLY A 437 0.22 -26.07 -2.62
CA GLY A 437 0.16 -27.20 -3.55
C GLY A 437 1.41 -28.09 -3.48
N LEU A 438 2.60 -27.51 -3.32
CA LEU A 438 3.84 -28.27 -3.12
C LEU A 438 3.85 -29.01 -1.78
N MET A 439 3.42 -28.36 -0.70
CA MET A 439 3.38 -28.93 0.66
C MET A 439 2.47 -30.14 0.82
N GLU A 440 1.54 -30.40 -0.10
CA GLU A 440 0.70 -31.60 -0.12
C GLU A 440 1.45 -32.86 -0.56
N HIS A 441 2.60 -32.69 -1.22
CA HIS A 441 3.38 -33.79 -1.80
C HIS A 441 4.84 -33.84 -1.34
N MET A 442 5.30 -32.85 -0.57
CA MET A 442 6.66 -32.79 -0.01
C MET A 442 6.74 -33.43 1.38
N GLU A 443 7.93 -33.92 1.71
CA GLU A 443 8.24 -34.61 2.96
C GLU A 443 9.25 -33.81 3.80
N LYS A 444 9.36 -34.13 5.10
CA LYS A 444 10.31 -33.49 6.01
C LYS A 444 11.73 -33.48 5.43
N GLY A 445 12.37 -32.31 5.47
CA GLY A 445 13.70 -32.06 4.91
C GLY A 445 13.70 -31.55 3.47
N ASP A 446 12.57 -31.61 2.75
CA ASP A 446 12.46 -31.02 1.42
C ASP A 446 12.48 -29.47 1.50
N ILE A 447 12.84 -28.82 0.38
CA ILE A 447 13.26 -27.42 0.31
C ILE A 447 12.43 -26.66 -0.72
N ILE A 448 11.82 -25.57 -0.27
CA ILE A 448 11.16 -24.59 -1.15
C ILE A 448 12.04 -23.34 -1.22
N ILE A 449 12.36 -22.90 -2.44
CA ILE A 449 13.16 -21.70 -2.72
C ILE A 449 12.29 -20.68 -3.46
N ASP A 450 11.93 -19.56 -2.84
CA ASP A 450 11.25 -18.46 -3.52
C ASP A 450 12.26 -17.57 -4.25
N GLY A 451 12.32 -17.70 -5.58
CA GLY A 451 13.18 -16.92 -6.47
C GLY A 451 12.62 -15.53 -6.80
N GLY A 452 11.41 -15.20 -6.32
CA GLY A 452 10.68 -14.00 -6.66
C GLY A 452 11.23 -12.72 -6.00
N ASN A 453 10.76 -11.58 -6.51
CA ASN A 453 10.90 -10.30 -5.82
C ASN A 453 9.82 -10.21 -4.75
N GLU A 454 10.13 -10.61 -3.52
CA GLU A 454 9.19 -10.68 -2.42
C GLU A 454 9.56 -9.72 -1.28
N TRP A 455 8.56 -9.27 -0.53
CA TRP A 455 8.75 -8.55 0.72
C TRP A 455 9.31 -9.49 1.79
N TYR A 456 10.42 -9.10 2.43
CA TYR A 456 11.18 -9.98 3.31
C TYR A 456 10.36 -10.57 4.48
N GLU A 457 9.35 -9.85 5.00
CA GLU A 457 8.50 -10.38 6.08
C GLU A 457 7.55 -11.48 5.59
N ASN A 458 7.17 -11.49 4.31
CA ASN A 458 6.43 -12.61 3.73
C ASN A 458 7.31 -13.86 3.71
N THR A 459 8.61 -13.71 3.44
CA THR A 459 9.59 -14.80 3.55
C THR A 459 9.68 -15.32 4.98
N GLU A 460 9.69 -14.46 6.00
CA GLU A 460 9.67 -14.89 7.41
C GLU A 460 8.39 -15.66 7.76
N LYS A 461 7.23 -15.14 7.35
CA LYS A 461 5.93 -15.80 7.56
C LYS A 461 5.87 -17.17 6.89
N ARG A 462 6.33 -17.27 5.64
CA ARG A 462 6.35 -18.52 4.87
C ARG A 462 7.34 -19.52 5.43
N LYS A 463 8.53 -19.06 5.87
CA LYS A 463 9.51 -19.89 6.57
C LYS A 463 8.89 -20.54 7.80
N ALA A 464 8.17 -19.79 8.64
CA ALA A 464 7.49 -20.32 9.80
C ALA A 464 6.40 -21.34 9.41
N MET A 465 5.56 -21.00 8.43
CA MET A 465 4.46 -21.85 7.96
C MET A 465 4.94 -23.21 7.41
N VAL A 466 5.98 -23.25 6.58
CA VAL A 466 6.46 -24.53 6.03
C VAL A 466 7.24 -25.36 7.05
N ALA A 467 7.84 -24.72 8.06
CA ALA A 467 8.56 -25.39 9.14
C ALA A 467 7.63 -26.27 10.00
N GLU A 468 6.33 -25.97 10.08
CA GLU A 468 5.33 -26.82 10.76
C GLU A 468 5.24 -28.23 10.15
N LYS A 469 5.55 -28.38 8.86
CA LYS A 469 5.66 -29.68 8.17
C LYS A 469 7.09 -30.24 8.14
N GLY A 470 8.04 -29.58 8.82
CA GLY A 470 9.46 -29.93 8.79
C GLY A 470 10.14 -29.67 7.44
N LEU A 471 9.59 -28.77 6.62
CA LEU A 471 10.20 -28.33 5.37
C LEU A 471 11.18 -27.18 5.61
N LEU A 472 12.13 -27.03 4.72
CA LEU A 472 13.05 -25.89 4.71
C LEU A 472 12.58 -24.84 3.70
N TYR A 473 12.78 -23.56 4.04
CA TYR A 473 12.42 -22.43 3.18
C TYR A 473 13.63 -21.52 2.94
N MET A 474 13.71 -21.00 1.72
CA MET A 474 14.74 -20.03 1.34
C MET A 474 14.13 -18.93 0.47
N GLY A 475 14.36 -17.69 0.85
CA GLY A 475 14.14 -16.53 -0.01
C GLY A 475 15.40 -16.25 -0.82
N MET A 476 15.34 -16.36 -2.14
CA MET A 476 16.51 -16.17 -3.01
C MET A 476 16.24 -15.08 -4.03
N GLY A 477 16.76 -13.89 -3.80
CA GLY A 477 16.69 -12.83 -4.79
C GLY A 477 17.48 -13.18 -6.05
N VAL A 478 16.85 -13.10 -7.23
CA VAL A 478 17.52 -13.36 -8.52
C VAL A 478 17.55 -12.08 -9.37
N SER A 479 18.72 -11.62 -9.80
CA SER A 479 18.90 -10.41 -10.60
C SER A 479 19.65 -10.69 -11.91
N GLY A 480 19.29 -9.98 -12.98
CA GLY A 480 19.91 -10.12 -14.31
C GLY A 480 18.99 -9.97 -15.52
N GLY A 481 17.68 -9.84 -15.28
CA GLY A 481 16.70 -9.77 -16.36
C GLY A 481 16.63 -11.08 -17.15
N GLU A 482 16.02 -11.03 -18.34
CA GLU A 482 15.86 -12.19 -19.21
C GLU A 482 17.20 -12.82 -19.59
N GLU A 483 18.13 -12.00 -20.10
CA GLU A 483 19.44 -12.45 -20.56
C GLU A 483 20.29 -12.98 -19.40
N GLY A 484 20.33 -12.26 -18.27
CA GLY A 484 21.06 -12.71 -17.09
C GLY A 484 20.51 -14.03 -16.54
N ALA A 485 19.19 -14.24 -16.53
CA ALA A 485 18.63 -15.54 -16.11
C ALA A 485 19.11 -16.70 -16.99
N ARG A 486 19.26 -16.47 -18.31
CA ARG A 486 19.70 -17.50 -19.27
C ARG A 486 21.20 -17.78 -19.21
N ASN A 487 22.02 -16.75 -19.01
CA ASN A 487 23.48 -16.84 -19.19
C ASN A 487 24.27 -16.84 -17.87
N GLY A 488 23.65 -16.39 -16.78
CA GLY A 488 24.25 -16.32 -15.46
C GLY A 488 23.71 -15.14 -14.65
N PRO A 489 22.76 -15.34 -13.73
CA PRO A 489 22.25 -14.27 -12.90
C PRO A 489 23.13 -14.07 -11.66
N SER A 490 22.90 -12.96 -10.94
CA SER A 490 23.30 -12.84 -9.54
C SER A 490 22.19 -13.44 -8.66
N MET A 491 22.57 -14.26 -7.68
CA MET A 491 21.63 -14.93 -6.78
C MET A 491 21.97 -14.66 -5.31
N MET A 492 20.95 -14.35 -4.52
CA MET A 492 21.06 -13.86 -3.14
C MET A 492 20.24 -14.75 -2.19
N PRO A 493 20.62 -16.02 -1.98
CA PRO A 493 19.90 -16.95 -1.10
C PRO A 493 20.02 -16.57 0.38
N GLY A 494 18.88 -16.43 1.06
CA GLY A 494 18.77 -16.30 2.52
C GLY A 494 17.71 -17.24 3.09
N GLY A 495 17.96 -17.77 4.29
CA GLY A 495 17.17 -18.84 4.90
C GLY A 495 18.06 -19.79 5.70
N SER A 496 17.67 -21.05 5.84
CA SER A 496 18.49 -22.03 6.59
C SER A 496 19.84 -22.31 5.88
N PRO A 497 20.98 -22.30 6.60
CA PRO A 497 22.27 -22.76 6.06
C PRO A 497 22.22 -24.23 5.60
N GLU A 498 21.38 -25.06 6.21
CA GLU A 498 21.19 -26.46 5.82
C GLU A 498 20.57 -26.55 4.42
N ALA A 499 19.55 -25.73 4.14
CA ALA A 499 18.94 -25.68 2.81
C ALA A 499 19.95 -25.22 1.75
N TYR A 500 20.83 -24.28 2.10
CA TYR A 500 21.81 -23.74 1.16
C TYR A 500 22.79 -24.81 0.67
N LYS A 501 23.27 -25.68 1.56
CA LYS A 501 24.18 -26.80 1.21
C LYS A 501 23.63 -27.70 0.10
N PHE A 502 22.32 -27.90 0.04
CA PHE A 502 21.68 -28.75 -0.97
C PHE A 502 21.53 -28.08 -2.35
N ILE A 503 21.50 -26.74 -2.39
CA ILE A 503 21.35 -25.98 -3.65
C ILE A 503 22.66 -25.39 -4.15
N GLU A 504 23.64 -25.18 -3.26
CA GLU A 504 24.93 -24.53 -3.55
C GLU A 504 25.64 -25.10 -4.79
N PRO A 505 25.77 -26.43 -5.00
CA PRO A 505 26.43 -26.96 -6.18
C PRO A 505 25.75 -26.61 -7.51
N ILE A 506 24.44 -26.33 -7.46
CA ILE A 506 23.63 -25.94 -8.63
C ILE A 506 23.77 -24.43 -8.84
N VAL A 507 23.46 -23.63 -7.82
CA VAL A 507 23.42 -22.16 -7.97
C VAL A 507 24.80 -21.56 -8.25
N THR A 508 25.88 -22.17 -7.75
CA THR A 508 27.26 -21.73 -8.04
C THR A 508 27.65 -21.88 -9.51
N LYS A 509 27.21 -22.96 -10.18
CA LYS A 509 27.46 -23.16 -11.62
C LYS A 509 26.53 -22.35 -12.51
N VAL A 510 25.31 -22.09 -12.03
CA VAL A 510 24.27 -21.36 -12.77
C VAL A 510 24.48 -19.86 -12.70
N ALA A 511 25.05 -19.33 -11.61
CA ALA A 511 25.34 -17.91 -11.46
C ALA A 511 26.35 -17.39 -12.50
N ALA A 512 26.33 -16.08 -12.74
CA ALA A 512 27.42 -15.41 -13.45
C ALA A 512 28.76 -15.71 -12.79
N GLN A 513 29.81 -15.86 -13.58
CA GLN A 513 31.17 -16.04 -13.10
C GLN A 513 31.93 -14.73 -13.27
N VAL A 514 32.61 -14.29 -12.21
CA VAL A 514 33.58 -13.20 -12.25
C VAL A 514 34.93 -13.72 -11.76
N ASP A 515 35.99 -12.93 -11.90
CA ASP A 515 37.35 -13.35 -11.52
C ASP A 515 37.46 -13.78 -10.05
N ASP A 516 36.60 -13.22 -9.17
CA ASP A 516 36.51 -13.57 -7.75
C ASP A 516 35.52 -14.72 -7.45
N GLY A 517 35.12 -15.49 -8.47
CA GLY A 517 34.22 -16.64 -8.36
C GLY A 517 32.76 -16.34 -8.71
N PRO A 518 31.82 -17.24 -8.34
CA PRO A 518 30.44 -17.17 -8.80
C PRO A 518 29.66 -16.05 -8.10
N CYS A 519 28.75 -15.40 -8.83
CA CYS A 519 27.87 -14.33 -8.34
C CYS A 519 26.70 -14.85 -7.50
N VAL A 520 27.03 -15.70 -6.52
CA VAL A 520 26.12 -16.21 -5.49
C VAL A 520 26.90 -16.39 -4.18
N THR A 521 26.24 -16.16 -3.06
CA THR A 521 26.72 -16.50 -1.72
C THR A 521 25.53 -16.63 -0.77
N TYR A 522 25.71 -17.35 0.34
CA TYR A 522 24.71 -17.37 1.40
C TYR A 522 24.67 -16.01 2.10
N ILE A 523 23.52 -15.36 2.07
CA ILE A 523 23.36 -13.98 2.55
C ILE A 523 23.19 -13.93 4.07
N GLY A 524 22.39 -14.83 4.63
CA GLY A 524 21.99 -14.81 6.03
C GLY A 524 20.69 -15.58 6.26
N ASP A 525 20.21 -15.59 7.51
CA ASP A 525 19.00 -16.33 7.85
C ASP A 525 17.71 -15.62 7.36
N GLY A 526 16.61 -16.36 7.29
CA GLY A 526 15.27 -15.82 7.03
C GLY A 526 15.16 -15.05 5.72
N GLY A 527 14.58 -13.85 5.79
CA GLY A 527 14.32 -12.95 4.66
C GLY A 527 15.53 -12.16 4.16
N ALA A 528 16.75 -12.43 4.66
CA ALA A 528 17.94 -11.66 4.31
C ALA A 528 18.19 -11.56 2.81
N GLY A 529 18.01 -12.66 2.08
CA GLY A 529 18.19 -12.72 0.63
C GLY A 529 17.22 -11.82 -0.15
N ASN A 530 15.93 -11.82 0.21
CA ASN A 530 14.95 -10.93 -0.39
C ASN A 530 15.17 -9.47 0.02
N PHE A 531 15.60 -9.21 1.26
CA PHE A 531 15.91 -7.85 1.72
C PHE A 531 17.08 -7.24 0.94
N VAL A 532 18.17 -7.99 0.77
CA VAL A 532 19.32 -7.57 -0.04
C VAL A 532 18.90 -7.31 -1.48
N LYS A 533 18.06 -8.18 -2.07
CA LYS A 533 17.56 -7.98 -3.43
C LYS A 533 16.64 -6.76 -3.57
N MET A 534 15.84 -6.46 -2.54
CA MET A 534 15.04 -5.24 -2.47
C MET A 534 15.95 -4.02 -2.53
N VAL A 535 17.00 -3.97 -1.69
CA VAL A 535 17.94 -2.83 -1.68
C VAL A 535 18.75 -2.73 -2.98
N HIS A 536 19.17 -3.87 -3.58
CA HIS A 536 19.75 -3.89 -4.92
C HIS A 536 18.87 -3.12 -5.92
N ASN A 537 17.56 -3.36 -5.92
CA ASN A 537 16.62 -2.65 -6.80
C ASN A 537 16.45 -1.17 -6.44
N GLY A 538 16.60 -0.81 -5.16
CA GLY A 538 16.68 0.59 -4.75
C GLY A 538 17.90 1.29 -5.36
N ILE A 539 19.08 0.67 -5.26
CA ILE A 539 20.32 1.16 -5.88
C ILE A 539 20.17 1.24 -7.40
N GLU A 540 19.55 0.24 -8.04
CA GLU A 540 19.22 0.24 -9.47
C GLU A 540 18.38 1.48 -9.85
N TYR A 541 17.38 1.83 -9.05
CA TYR A 541 16.56 3.02 -9.29
C TYR A 541 17.40 4.30 -9.16
N GLY A 542 18.27 4.38 -8.16
CA GLY A 542 19.22 5.47 -7.99
C GLY A 542 20.14 5.63 -9.20
N ASP A 543 20.79 4.55 -9.65
CA ASP A 543 21.68 4.58 -10.81
C ASP A 543 20.92 5.03 -12.08
N MET A 544 19.77 4.44 -12.38
CA MET A 544 18.96 4.84 -13.55
C MET A 544 18.58 6.32 -13.50
N GLN A 545 18.18 6.84 -12.34
CA GLN A 545 17.80 8.24 -12.16
C GLN A 545 19.00 9.17 -12.37
N LEU A 546 20.15 8.86 -11.76
CA LEU A 546 21.37 9.65 -11.93
C LEU A 546 21.78 9.71 -13.41
N ILE A 547 21.76 8.57 -14.09
CA ILE A 547 22.08 8.46 -15.52
C ILE A 547 21.12 9.32 -16.36
N ALA A 548 19.82 9.27 -16.07
CA ALA A 548 18.81 10.08 -16.75
C ALA A 548 19.01 11.59 -16.52
N GLU A 549 19.38 12.00 -15.30
CA GLU A 549 19.70 13.40 -14.98
C GLU A 549 20.96 13.88 -15.69
N GLY A 550 22.01 13.05 -15.77
CA GLY A 550 23.21 13.35 -16.55
C GLY A 550 22.90 13.52 -18.05
N TYR A 551 22.04 12.65 -18.58
CA TYR A 551 21.50 12.78 -19.94
C TYR A 551 20.76 14.11 -20.15
N ASP A 552 19.82 14.47 -19.26
CA ASP A 552 19.02 15.67 -19.40
C ASP A 552 19.88 16.94 -19.31
N ILE A 553 20.87 16.98 -18.41
CA ILE A 553 21.84 18.10 -18.36
C ILE A 553 22.60 18.23 -19.68
N LEU A 554 23.14 17.13 -20.22
CA LEU A 554 23.90 17.18 -21.46
C LEU A 554 23.04 17.60 -22.65
N ARG A 555 21.81 17.08 -22.74
CA ARG A 555 20.91 17.40 -23.84
C ARG A 555 20.33 18.80 -23.71
N THR A 556 19.76 19.13 -22.56
CA THR A 556 19.03 20.37 -22.32
C THR A 556 19.96 21.54 -22.06
N CYS A 557 20.92 21.45 -21.13
CA CYS A 557 21.85 22.55 -20.88
C CYS A 557 22.96 22.62 -21.94
N GLY A 558 23.51 21.47 -22.33
CA GLY A 558 24.63 21.37 -23.26
C GLY A 558 24.26 21.40 -24.75
N GLY A 559 23.00 21.13 -25.10
CA GLY A 559 22.58 21.04 -26.50
C GLY A 559 23.24 19.88 -27.26
N LEU A 560 23.54 18.77 -26.58
CA LEU A 560 24.15 17.60 -27.22
C LEU A 560 23.13 16.84 -28.09
N THR A 561 23.59 16.35 -29.24
CA THR A 561 22.79 15.47 -30.11
C THR A 561 22.79 14.03 -29.60
N ALA A 562 21.89 13.19 -30.10
CA ALA A 562 21.85 11.77 -29.76
C ALA A 562 23.16 11.04 -30.11
N GLU A 563 23.82 11.42 -31.20
CA GLU A 563 25.12 10.88 -31.59
C GLU A 563 26.23 11.30 -30.63
N GLU A 564 26.28 12.59 -30.23
CA GLU A 564 27.23 13.07 -29.23
C GLU A 564 27.03 12.35 -27.89
N LEU A 565 25.77 12.15 -27.46
CA LEU A 565 25.43 11.37 -26.27
C LEU A 565 25.86 9.90 -26.39
N CYS A 566 25.59 9.25 -27.53
CA CYS A 566 26.01 7.87 -27.78
C CYS A 566 27.54 7.73 -27.64
N ILE A 567 28.30 8.64 -28.26
CA ILE A 567 29.77 8.66 -28.16
C ILE A 567 30.21 8.87 -26.71
N ALA A 568 29.67 9.88 -26.03
CA ALA A 568 30.04 10.21 -24.66
C ALA A 568 29.85 9.01 -23.71
N PHE A 569 28.66 8.39 -23.72
CA PHE A 569 28.35 7.26 -22.85
C PHE A 569 29.11 5.99 -23.24
N THR A 570 29.41 5.79 -24.53
CA THR A 570 30.30 4.71 -24.99
C THR A 570 31.71 4.87 -24.42
N GLU A 571 32.26 6.09 -24.43
CA GLU A 571 33.58 6.36 -23.85
C GLU A 571 33.56 6.27 -22.33
N TRP A 572 32.52 6.78 -21.66
CA TRP A 572 32.38 6.66 -20.20
C TRP A 572 32.33 5.21 -19.74
N ASN A 573 31.74 4.31 -20.53
CA ASN A 573 31.68 2.88 -20.22
C ASN A 573 33.05 2.18 -20.28
N LYS A 574 34.11 2.86 -20.73
CA LYS A 574 35.51 2.39 -20.70
C LYS A 574 36.30 2.93 -19.50
N THR A 575 35.64 3.64 -18.58
CA THR A 575 36.27 4.33 -17.45
C THR A 575 35.74 3.82 -16.10
N GLU A 576 35.88 4.59 -15.02
CA GLU A 576 35.36 4.23 -13.69
C GLU A 576 33.82 4.09 -13.64
N LEU A 577 33.10 4.58 -14.64
CA LEU A 577 31.65 4.40 -14.78
C LEU A 577 31.25 3.10 -15.50
N SER A 578 32.22 2.28 -15.93
CA SER A 578 31.97 1.02 -16.65
C SER A 578 30.93 0.16 -15.93
N SER A 579 29.78 -0.04 -16.57
CA SER A 579 28.63 -0.73 -16.01
C SER A 579 27.63 -1.11 -17.08
N PHE A 580 26.80 -2.12 -16.78
CA PHE A 580 25.74 -2.55 -17.70
C PHE A 580 24.75 -1.42 -18.02
N LEU A 581 24.36 -0.62 -17.02
CA LEU A 581 23.44 0.50 -17.25
C LEU A 581 24.05 1.56 -18.18
N MET A 582 25.36 1.83 -18.10
CA MET A 582 26.03 2.71 -19.07
C MET A 582 26.08 2.12 -20.47
N GLU A 583 26.40 0.84 -20.58
CA GLU A 583 26.43 0.10 -21.85
C GLU A 583 25.09 0.19 -22.58
N ILE A 584 23.99 -0.17 -21.91
CA ILE A 584 22.67 -0.14 -22.56
C ILE A 584 22.20 1.28 -22.84
N THR A 585 22.56 2.26 -22.01
CA THR A 585 22.21 3.67 -22.27
C THR A 585 22.89 4.18 -23.54
N ALA A 586 24.16 3.83 -23.78
CA ALA A 586 24.83 4.16 -25.04
C ALA A 586 24.13 3.52 -26.25
N LEU A 587 23.78 2.23 -26.16
CA LEU A 587 23.03 1.53 -27.22
C LEU A 587 21.65 2.14 -27.47
N ILE A 588 20.96 2.59 -26.42
CA ILE A 588 19.66 3.25 -26.51
C ILE A 588 19.77 4.58 -27.28
N PHE A 589 20.79 5.40 -27.03
CA PHE A 589 21.00 6.63 -27.79
C PHE A 589 21.27 6.38 -29.27
N GLY A 590 21.89 5.26 -29.62
CA GLY A 590 22.15 4.85 -31.00
C GLY A 590 20.95 4.22 -31.73
N LYS A 591 19.81 4.00 -31.07
CA LYS A 591 18.67 3.28 -31.67
C LYS A 591 17.78 4.21 -32.49
N LYS A 592 17.77 4.00 -33.81
CA LYS A 592 16.82 4.63 -34.74
C LYS A 592 15.39 4.10 -34.53
N ASP A 593 14.41 4.98 -34.75
CA ASP A 593 12.99 4.60 -34.83
C ASP A 593 12.76 3.79 -36.12
N ASP A 594 12.20 2.59 -35.99
CA ASP A 594 11.91 1.71 -37.14
C ASP A 594 10.53 1.99 -37.77
N GLN A 595 9.75 2.89 -37.19
CA GLN A 595 8.43 3.30 -37.68
C GLN A 595 8.46 4.63 -38.44
N LYS A 596 9.61 5.30 -38.53
CA LYS A 596 9.80 6.58 -39.23
C LYS A 596 11.08 6.57 -40.07
N ASP A 597 11.09 7.35 -41.15
CA ASP A 597 12.23 7.42 -42.07
C ASP A 597 13.47 8.12 -41.44
N ASP A 598 13.27 8.98 -40.45
CA ASP A 598 14.34 9.63 -39.67
C ASP A 598 13.89 9.92 -38.22
N GLY A 599 14.86 9.98 -37.31
CA GLY A 599 14.65 10.19 -35.88
C GLY A 599 15.20 9.08 -34.97
N TRP A 600 15.21 9.35 -33.67
CA TRP A 600 15.70 8.45 -32.63
C TRP A 600 14.54 7.84 -31.84
N LEU A 601 14.60 6.54 -31.56
CA LEU A 601 13.54 5.86 -30.82
C LEU A 601 13.33 6.48 -29.44
N LEU A 602 14.40 6.92 -28.78
CA LEU A 602 14.32 7.56 -27.46
C LEU A 602 13.42 8.79 -27.45
N ASP A 603 13.40 9.57 -28.53
CA ASP A 603 12.67 10.84 -28.61
C ASP A 603 11.15 10.66 -28.73
N VAL A 604 10.70 9.46 -29.12
CA VAL A 604 9.29 9.13 -29.26
C VAL A 604 8.76 8.28 -28.10
N ILE A 605 9.64 7.83 -27.19
CA ILE A 605 9.22 7.10 -25.98
C ILE A 605 8.51 8.07 -25.03
N LYS A 606 7.31 7.68 -24.59
CA LYS A 606 6.56 8.43 -23.58
C LYS A 606 7.35 8.49 -22.26
N ASP A 607 7.58 9.70 -21.74
CA ASP A 607 8.25 9.99 -20.47
C ASP A 607 7.37 9.70 -19.25
N GLN A 608 6.83 8.49 -19.19
CA GLN A 608 5.96 8.00 -18.12
C GLN A 608 6.40 6.58 -17.75
N THR A 609 7.00 6.42 -16.58
CA THR A 609 7.57 5.13 -16.17
C THR A 609 6.70 4.40 -15.15
N GLY A 610 6.63 3.07 -15.31
CA GLY A 610 6.01 2.18 -14.33
C GLY A 610 6.97 1.77 -13.21
N MET A 611 6.43 1.16 -12.17
CA MET A 611 7.22 0.54 -11.11
C MET A 611 6.53 -0.71 -10.56
N LYS A 612 7.34 -1.66 -10.09
CA LYS A 612 6.87 -2.97 -9.57
C LYS A 612 6.92 -3.07 -8.03
N GLY A 613 7.10 -1.95 -7.32
CA GLY A 613 7.03 -1.86 -5.86
C GLY A 613 8.36 -1.97 -5.10
N THR A 614 9.34 -2.73 -5.58
CA THR A 614 10.62 -2.96 -4.85
C THR A 614 11.42 -1.69 -4.51
N GLY A 615 11.43 -0.67 -5.39
CA GLY A 615 12.06 0.63 -5.08
C GLY A 615 11.35 1.35 -3.93
N LYS A 616 10.01 1.34 -3.91
CA LYS A 616 9.20 1.90 -2.81
C LYS A 616 9.51 1.20 -1.49
N TRP A 617 9.60 -0.13 -1.51
CA TRP A 617 9.93 -0.93 -0.33
C TRP A 617 11.30 -0.58 0.26
N THR A 618 12.30 -0.29 -0.58
CA THR A 618 13.62 0.15 -0.10
C THR A 618 13.53 1.47 0.66
N VAL A 619 12.81 2.46 0.11
CA VAL A 619 12.62 3.78 0.77
C VAL A 619 11.83 3.63 2.06
N GLN A 620 10.80 2.78 2.07
CA GLN A 620 10.04 2.48 3.29
C GLN A 620 10.91 1.84 4.38
N GLN A 621 11.78 0.89 4.02
CA GLN A 621 12.70 0.27 4.99
C GLN A 621 13.81 1.20 5.43
N ALA A 622 14.29 2.10 4.56
CA ALA A 622 15.23 3.13 4.95
C ALA A 622 14.63 4.03 6.05
N ALA A 623 13.38 4.48 5.86
CA ALA A 623 12.66 5.27 6.86
C ALA A 623 12.43 4.50 8.17
N GLU A 624 11.97 3.26 8.10
CA GLU A 624 11.74 2.39 9.28
C GLU A 624 13.02 2.18 10.10
N LEU A 625 14.16 2.02 9.43
CA LEU A 625 15.46 1.82 10.06
C LEU A 625 16.13 3.13 10.47
N SER A 626 15.49 4.29 10.26
CA SER A 626 16.09 5.62 10.46
C SER A 626 17.41 5.82 9.69
N VAL A 627 17.51 5.25 8.48
CA VAL A 627 18.65 5.40 7.57
C VAL A 627 18.27 6.35 6.43
N ALA A 628 19.04 7.42 6.26
CA ALA A 628 18.82 8.36 5.17
C ALA A 628 19.19 7.73 3.81
N ALA A 629 18.24 7.73 2.87
CA ALA A 629 18.42 7.23 1.50
C ALA A 629 17.89 8.20 0.43
N PRO A 630 18.31 9.48 0.46
CA PRO A 630 17.70 10.54 -0.35
C PRO A 630 17.84 10.32 -1.86
N THR A 631 18.91 9.70 -2.34
CA THR A 631 19.09 9.43 -3.78
C THR A 631 18.05 8.45 -4.30
N MET A 632 17.79 7.38 -3.53
CA MET A 632 16.77 6.38 -3.86
C MET A 632 15.35 6.93 -3.71
N ALA A 633 15.12 7.81 -2.73
CA ALA A 633 13.85 8.52 -2.58
C ALA A 633 13.59 9.47 -3.76
N ALA A 634 14.57 10.27 -4.17
CA ALA A 634 14.50 11.12 -5.35
C ALA A 634 14.22 10.31 -6.64
N ALA A 635 14.87 9.15 -6.79
CA ALA A 635 14.62 8.24 -7.89
C ALA A 635 13.19 7.65 -7.88
N LEU A 636 12.57 7.47 -6.72
CA LEU A 636 11.19 7.04 -6.60
C LEU A 636 10.22 8.19 -6.95
N ASP A 637 10.46 9.38 -6.40
CA ASP A 637 9.64 10.56 -6.64
C ASP A 637 9.67 10.99 -8.11
N GLY A 638 10.83 10.92 -8.76
CA GLY A 638 10.96 11.17 -10.20
C GLY A 638 10.03 10.28 -11.04
N ARG A 639 9.82 9.03 -10.63
CA ARG A 639 8.87 8.12 -11.29
C ARG A 639 7.42 8.54 -11.04
N PHE A 640 7.07 8.92 -9.81
CA PHE A 640 5.73 9.43 -9.49
C PHE A 640 5.42 10.69 -10.31
N MET A 641 6.36 11.64 -10.37
CA MET A 641 6.23 12.86 -11.17
C MET A 641 6.10 12.57 -12.67
N SER A 642 6.85 11.59 -13.18
CA SER A 642 6.69 11.15 -14.58
C SER A 642 5.28 10.65 -14.88
N GLY A 643 4.63 10.02 -13.89
CA GLY A 643 3.26 9.51 -13.94
C GLY A 643 2.21 10.59 -14.21
N LEU A 644 2.44 11.81 -13.73
CA LEU A 644 1.55 12.97 -13.85
C LEU A 644 1.70 13.70 -15.19
N LYS A 645 1.82 12.96 -16.31
CA LYS A 645 2.19 13.53 -17.62
C LYS A 645 1.22 14.63 -18.08
N GLU A 646 -0.08 14.39 -17.98
CA GLU A 646 -1.10 15.36 -18.44
C GLU A 646 -1.07 16.64 -17.60
N GLU A 647 -0.94 16.51 -16.29
CA GLU A 647 -0.79 17.66 -15.37
C GLU A 647 0.50 18.45 -15.66
N ARG A 648 1.63 17.77 -15.90
CA ARG A 648 2.90 18.42 -16.25
C ARG A 648 2.80 19.20 -17.56
N VAL A 649 2.13 18.65 -18.57
CA VAL A 649 1.92 19.34 -19.85
C VAL A 649 1.03 20.55 -19.67
N ALA A 650 -0.05 20.45 -18.89
CA ALA A 650 -0.91 21.60 -18.59
C ALA A 650 -0.15 22.69 -17.82
N ALA A 651 0.69 22.30 -16.85
CA ALA A 651 1.52 23.21 -16.08
C ALA A 651 2.56 23.91 -16.98
N SER A 652 3.29 23.19 -17.83
CA SER A 652 4.28 23.77 -18.75
C SER A 652 3.66 24.84 -19.66
N LYS A 653 2.46 24.60 -20.21
CA LYS A 653 1.72 25.60 -20.99
C LYS A 653 1.34 26.82 -20.16
N LEU A 654 0.80 26.62 -18.95
CA LEU A 654 0.46 27.73 -18.06
C LEU A 654 1.68 28.61 -17.76
N TYR A 655 2.80 28.00 -17.37
CA TYR A 655 4.02 28.75 -17.06
C TYR A 655 4.62 29.44 -18.29
N THR A 656 4.63 28.79 -19.44
CA THR A 656 5.13 29.37 -20.69
C THR A 656 4.24 30.50 -21.18
N ASP A 657 2.94 30.25 -21.36
CA ASP A 657 2.03 31.18 -22.03
C ASP A 657 1.60 32.34 -21.10
N THR A 658 1.38 32.06 -19.82
CA THR A 658 0.85 33.05 -18.86
C THR A 658 1.94 33.75 -18.05
N PHE A 659 2.95 33.02 -17.60
CA PHE A 659 4.00 33.55 -16.71
C PHE A 659 5.33 33.83 -17.40
N GLN A 660 5.41 33.61 -18.72
CA GLN A 660 6.62 33.82 -19.53
C GLN A 660 7.84 33.09 -18.95
N LEU A 661 7.61 31.92 -18.37
CA LEU A 661 8.63 31.03 -17.84
C LEU A 661 8.66 29.75 -18.70
N PRO A 662 9.41 29.75 -19.82
CA PRO A 662 9.46 28.60 -20.72
C PRO A 662 10.22 27.42 -20.11
N ASP A 663 10.04 26.24 -20.71
CA ASP A 663 10.84 25.06 -20.42
C ASP A 663 12.35 25.35 -20.59
N PRO A 664 13.22 24.65 -19.82
CA PRO A 664 14.66 24.82 -19.90
C PRO A 664 15.21 24.51 -21.29
N GLY A 665 16.31 25.15 -21.68
CA GLY A 665 16.94 24.96 -22.99
C GLY A 665 18.46 25.16 -22.99
N PRO A 666 19.10 25.07 -24.16
CA PRO A 666 20.56 25.13 -24.28
C PRO A 666 21.13 26.46 -23.77
N ILE A 667 22.17 26.35 -22.94
CA ILE A 667 22.89 27.51 -22.41
C ILE A 667 23.92 27.95 -23.46
N LYS A 668 23.86 29.23 -23.85
CA LYS A 668 24.78 29.79 -24.85
C LYS A 668 26.22 29.83 -24.31
N GLY A 669 27.17 29.37 -25.13
CA GLY A 669 28.60 29.45 -24.82
C GLY A 669 29.11 28.36 -23.87
N VAL A 670 28.31 27.32 -23.58
CA VAL A 670 28.79 26.16 -22.82
C VAL A 670 29.81 25.37 -23.65
N ASP A 671 30.96 25.09 -23.05
CA ASP A 671 31.91 24.12 -23.58
C ASP A 671 31.34 22.71 -23.36
N LYS A 672 30.87 22.09 -24.45
CA LYS A 672 30.32 20.73 -24.44
C LYS A 672 31.30 19.70 -23.92
N GLN A 673 32.59 19.82 -24.25
CA GLN A 673 33.60 18.84 -23.82
C GLN A 673 33.84 18.92 -22.32
N GLN A 674 33.98 20.14 -21.80
CA GLN A 674 34.13 20.34 -20.35
C GLN A 674 32.86 19.91 -19.61
N LEU A 675 31.67 20.22 -20.13
CA LEU A 675 30.41 19.79 -19.50
C LEU A 675 30.31 18.25 -19.43
N MET A 676 30.71 17.53 -20.49
CA MET A 676 30.76 16.07 -20.46
C MET A 676 31.68 15.54 -19.36
N LEU A 677 32.87 16.12 -19.19
CA LEU A 677 33.79 15.73 -18.12
C LEU A 677 33.19 16.02 -16.74
N ASP A 678 32.59 17.19 -16.56
CA ASP A 678 32.03 17.60 -15.27
C ASP A 678 30.80 16.74 -14.89
N VAL A 679 29.93 16.42 -15.86
CA VAL A 679 28.77 15.54 -15.66
C VAL A 679 29.25 14.12 -15.35
N LYS A 680 30.27 13.61 -16.04
CA LYS A 680 30.87 12.30 -15.73
C LYS A 680 31.34 12.24 -14.27
N ASP A 681 32.04 13.28 -13.80
CA ASP A 681 32.54 13.38 -12.43
C ASP A 681 31.40 13.51 -11.40
N ALA A 682 30.37 14.29 -11.72
CA ALA A 682 29.16 14.42 -10.92
C ALA A 682 28.44 13.07 -10.76
N LEU A 683 28.27 12.32 -11.85
CA LEU A 683 27.62 11.01 -11.86
C LEU A 683 28.40 10.01 -11.00
N TYR A 684 29.72 9.95 -11.13
CA TYR A 684 30.53 9.03 -10.33
C TYR A 684 30.47 9.37 -8.84
N ALA A 685 30.57 10.65 -8.48
CA ALA A 685 30.45 11.09 -7.09
C ALA A 685 29.07 10.78 -6.49
N ALA A 686 27.99 11.06 -7.22
CA ALA A 686 26.64 10.75 -6.79
C ALA A 686 26.41 9.23 -6.68
N LYS A 687 26.95 8.44 -7.60
CA LYS A 687 26.90 6.97 -7.55
C LYS A 687 27.54 6.45 -6.26
N ILE A 688 28.70 6.95 -5.86
CA ILE A 688 29.33 6.58 -4.57
C ILE A 688 28.36 6.81 -3.41
N THR A 689 27.70 7.97 -3.36
CA THR A 689 26.75 8.26 -2.27
C THR A 689 25.51 7.38 -2.29
N SER A 690 25.00 7.03 -3.48
CA SER A 690 23.85 6.13 -3.63
C SER A 690 24.15 4.74 -3.07
N TYR A 691 25.32 4.18 -3.41
CA TYR A 691 25.73 2.88 -2.88
C TYR A 691 26.04 2.97 -1.38
N ALA A 692 26.65 4.05 -0.90
CA ALA A 692 26.85 4.27 0.53
C ALA A 692 25.53 4.20 1.32
N GLN A 693 24.48 4.84 0.81
CA GLN A 693 23.14 4.78 1.39
C GLN A 693 22.59 3.34 1.37
N GLY A 694 22.67 2.66 0.22
CA GLY A 694 22.18 1.28 0.08
C GLY A 694 22.88 0.29 1.02
N MET A 695 24.20 0.34 1.09
CA MET A 695 24.99 -0.52 1.99
C MET A 695 24.66 -0.24 3.47
N ASN A 696 24.40 1.01 3.84
CA ASN A 696 23.98 1.36 5.20
C ASN A 696 22.59 0.82 5.56
N ILE A 697 21.64 0.80 4.62
CA ILE A 697 20.32 0.17 4.83
C ILE A 697 20.49 -1.33 5.13
N ILE A 698 21.31 -2.02 4.34
CA ILE A 698 21.58 -3.46 4.52
C ILE A 698 22.26 -3.71 5.85
N ARG A 699 23.27 -2.92 6.21
CA ARG A 699 23.94 -3.04 7.50
C ARG A 699 22.97 -2.84 8.66
N ALA A 700 22.19 -1.75 8.66
CA ALA A 700 21.26 -1.44 9.75
C ALA A 700 20.24 -2.58 9.95
N LYS A 701 19.72 -3.15 8.85
CA LYS A 701 18.83 -4.32 8.95
C LYS A 701 19.55 -5.57 9.42
N SER A 702 20.77 -5.80 8.95
CA SER A 702 21.60 -6.93 9.37
C SER A 702 21.88 -6.88 10.88
N GLU A 703 22.18 -5.70 11.43
CA GLU A 703 22.37 -5.48 12.87
C GLU A 703 21.07 -5.71 13.65
N ALA A 704 19.94 -5.15 13.17
CA ALA A 704 18.64 -5.31 13.81
C ALA A 704 18.13 -6.77 13.83
N MET A 705 18.44 -7.55 12.80
CA MET A 705 17.97 -8.94 12.66
C MET A 705 19.02 -9.98 13.09
N GLY A 706 20.26 -9.57 13.38
CA GLY A 706 21.36 -10.50 13.66
C GLY A 706 21.75 -11.37 12.46
N TRP A 707 21.54 -10.90 11.22
CA TRP A 707 21.82 -11.67 10.00
C TRP A 707 23.31 -11.83 9.70
N ASN A 708 24.16 -10.96 10.24
CA ASN A 708 25.62 -10.96 10.02
C ASN A 708 26.01 -10.98 8.53
N ILE A 709 25.32 -10.17 7.71
CA ILE A 709 25.56 -10.09 6.26
C ILE A 709 26.99 -9.59 6.00
N ASP A 710 27.75 -10.35 5.20
CA ASP A 710 29.04 -9.93 4.67
C ASP A 710 28.85 -8.95 3.50
N LEU A 711 29.10 -7.66 3.77
CA LEU A 711 28.96 -6.59 2.78
C LEU A 711 30.01 -6.65 1.66
N GLY A 712 31.21 -7.18 1.92
CA GLY A 712 32.24 -7.39 0.90
C GLY A 712 31.87 -8.55 -0.03
N GLY A 713 31.44 -9.67 0.56
CA GLY A 713 30.86 -10.81 -0.17
C GLY A 713 29.62 -10.43 -0.98
N LEU A 714 28.79 -9.52 -0.47
CA LEU A 714 27.65 -8.97 -1.19
C LEU A 714 28.09 -8.14 -2.42
N ALA A 715 29.03 -7.22 -2.24
CA ALA A 715 29.55 -6.42 -3.35
C ALA A 715 30.14 -7.31 -4.46
N ARG A 716 30.84 -8.39 -4.07
CA ARG A 716 31.37 -9.40 -5.00
C ARG A 716 30.29 -10.03 -5.86
N ILE A 717 29.16 -10.47 -5.28
CA ILE A 717 28.10 -11.12 -6.06
C ILE A 717 27.30 -10.17 -6.95
N TRP A 718 27.46 -8.86 -6.76
CA TRP A 718 26.89 -7.86 -7.66
C TRP A 718 27.85 -7.48 -8.81
N LYS A 719 29.13 -7.89 -8.78
CA LYS A 719 30.09 -7.57 -9.87
C LYS A 719 29.65 -8.11 -11.23
N GLY A 720 28.84 -9.17 -11.27
CA GLY A 720 28.36 -9.80 -12.49
C GLY A 720 26.91 -10.29 -12.36
N GLY A 721 26.29 -10.57 -13.51
CA GLY A 721 24.96 -11.17 -13.60
C GLY A 721 23.79 -10.26 -13.26
N CYS A 722 23.90 -9.34 -12.31
CA CYS A 722 22.82 -8.41 -11.94
C CYS A 722 22.73 -7.17 -12.84
N ILE A 723 21.68 -6.35 -12.65
CA ILE A 723 21.47 -5.11 -13.42
C ILE A 723 22.50 -4.03 -13.03
N ILE A 724 22.81 -3.88 -11.74
CA ILE A 724 23.76 -2.87 -11.26
C ILE A 724 25.23 -3.26 -11.44
N ARG A 725 25.52 -4.33 -12.21
CA ARG A 725 26.88 -4.84 -12.38
C ARG A 725 27.81 -3.78 -12.98
N ALA A 726 28.96 -3.59 -12.36
CA ALA A 726 29.91 -2.53 -12.68
C ALA A 726 31.30 -2.85 -12.16
N GLY A 727 32.34 -2.31 -12.83
CA GLY A 727 33.71 -2.33 -12.29
C GLY A 727 33.80 -1.66 -10.92
N PHE A 728 32.96 -0.64 -10.69
CA PHE A 728 32.77 0.06 -9.42
C PHE A 728 32.56 -0.85 -8.19
N LEU A 729 31.92 -2.01 -8.36
CA LEU A 729 31.65 -2.93 -7.25
C LEU A 729 32.90 -3.65 -6.74
N ASP A 730 33.95 -3.74 -7.56
CA ASP A 730 35.26 -4.23 -7.13
C ASP A 730 35.90 -3.27 -6.11
N ASP A 731 35.75 -1.97 -6.31
CA ASP A 731 36.24 -0.96 -5.36
C ASP A 731 35.46 -1.02 -4.02
N ILE A 732 34.15 -1.28 -4.07
CA ILE A 732 33.34 -1.49 -2.86
C ILE A 732 33.80 -2.74 -2.11
N LYS A 733 34.00 -3.85 -2.83
CA LYS A 733 34.53 -5.08 -2.24
C LYS A 733 35.87 -4.80 -1.56
N LYS A 734 36.81 -4.15 -2.24
CA LYS A 734 38.12 -3.78 -1.69
C LYS A 734 38.01 -2.89 -0.45
N ALA A 735 37.02 -2.00 -0.37
CA ALA A 735 36.79 -1.18 0.82
C ALA A 735 36.40 -2.03 2.04
N TYR A 736 35.50 -2.99 1.87
CA TYR A 736 35.13 -3.93 2.94
C TYR A 736 36.20 -4.99 3.23
N ASP A 737 37.05 -5.35 2.26
CA ASP A 737 38.23 -6.18 2.50
C ASP A 737 39.26 -5.46 3.39
N ARG A 738 39.40 -4.13 3.22
CA ARG A 738 40.26 -3.29 4.09
C ARG A 738 39.69 -3.13 5.50
N ASP A 739 38.39 -2.89 5.60
CA ASP A 739 37.68 -2.76 6.87
C ASP A 739 36.28 -3.40 6.79
N ALA A 740 36.16 -4.62 7.32
CA ALA A 740 34.89 -5.34 7.37
C ALA A 740 33.83 -4.64 8.24
N ASN A 741 34.26 -3.75 9.16
CA ASN A 741 33.38 -2.98 10.04
C ASN A 741 33.12 -1.56 9.52
N LEU A 742 33.51 -1.26 8.27
CA LEU A 742 33.42 0.05 7.66
C LEU A 742 32.04 0.66 7.85
N LYS A 743 32.00 1.82 8.51
CA LYS A 743 30.74 2.42 8.90
C LYS A 743 30.01 3.12 7.75
N ASN A 744 30.71 3.51 6.71
CA ASN A 744 30.11 4.14 5.54
C ASN A 744 31.14 4.15 4.42
N LEU A 745 30.73 3.88 3.18
CA LEU A 745 31.64 4.00 2.04
C LEU A 745 32.24 5.41 1.88
N LEU A 746 31.57 6.45 2.38
CA LEU A 746 32.09 7.83 2.33
C LEU A 746 33.36 8.07 3.17
N VAL A 747 33.68 7.19 4.13
CA VAL A 747 34.87 7.32 4.98
C VAL A 747 35.96 6.30 4.65
N ASP A 748 35.74 5.45 3.64
CA ASP A 748 36.83 4.67 3.07
C ASP A 748 37.79 5.58 2.31
N GLU A 749 39.10 5.35 2.47
CA GLU A 749 40.15 6.24 1.94
C GLU A 749 40.07 6.43 0.43
N PHE A 750 39.80 5.36 -0.33
CA PHE A 750 39.69 5.42 -1.78
C PHE A 750 38.49 6.27 -2.21
N PHE A 751 37.30 5.99 -1.66
CA PHE A 751 36.09 6.72 -2.01
C PHE A 751 36.11 8.18 -1.52
N ALA A 752 36.62 8.43 -0.32
CA ALA A 752 36.78 9.77 0.23
C ALA A 752 37.67 10.64 -0.68
N LYS A 753 38.80 10.07 -1.17
CA LYS A 753 39.67 10.75 -2.13
C LYS A 753 38.94 11.07 -3.43
N LYS A 754 38.21 10.11 -4.01
CA LYS A 754 37.43 10.33 -5.25
C LYS A 754 36.37 11.40 -5.09
N LEU A 755 35.66 11.43 -3.96
CA LEU A 755 34.68 12.47 -3.67
C LEU A 755 35.35 13.85 -3.52
N ALA A 756 36.48 13.93 -2.82
CA ALA A 756 37.24 15.17 -2.67
C ALA A 756 37.74 15.74 -4.01
N GLU A 757 38.19 14.87 -4.92
CA GLU A 757 38.63 15.23 -6.27
C GLU A 757 37.47 15.75 -7.13
N LYS A 758 36.30 15.09 -7.09
CA LYS A 758 35.19 15.32 -8.02
C LYS A 758 34.13 16.30 -7.54
N GLN A 759 34.10 16.64 -6.24
CA GLN A 759 33.03 17.48 -5.68
C GLN A 759 32.91 18.86 -6.32
N LYS A 760 33.99 19.44 -6.86
CA LYS A 760 33.95 20.75 -7.52
C LYS A 760 33.11 20.70 -8.79
N ALA A 761 33.42 19.78 -9.69
CA ALA A 761 32.67 19.54 -10.92
C ALA A 761 31.21 19.20 -10.60
N TRP A 762 31.00 18.33 -9.61
CA TRP A 762 29.67 17.96 -9.15
C TRP A 762 28.82 19.16 -8.72
N ARG A 763 29.38 20.08 -7.94
CA ARG A 763 28.71 21.34 -7.55
C ARG A 763 28.41 22.21 -8.75
N GLN A 764 29.37 22.36 -9.67
CA GLN A 764 29.20 23.17 -10.88
C GLN A 764 28.02 22.66 -11.70
N VAL A 765 27.95 21.35 -11.96
CA VAL A 765 26.84 20.70 -12.66
C VAL A 765 25.51 20.91 -11.93
N ALA A 766 25.46 20.66 -10.62
CA ALA A 766 24.24 20.85 -9.83
C ALA A 766 23.75 22.31 -9.88
N THR A 767 24.65 23.28 -9.70
CA THR A 767 24.28 24.71 -9.75
C THR A 767 23.87 25.16 -11.15
N MET A 768 24.50 24.63 -12.20
CA MET A 768 24.13 24.91 -13.59
C MET A 768 22.72 24.39 -13.87
N ALA A 769 22.43 23.14 -13.50
CA ALA A 769 21.11 22.54 -13.69
C ALA A 769 20.02 23.35 -12.96
N ILE A 770 20.25 23.67 -11.68
CA ILE A 770 19.33 24.50 -10.87
C ILE A 770 19.12 25.87 -11.52
N SER A 771 20.19 26.54 -11.95
CA SER A 771 20.11 27.89 -12.55
C SER A 771 19.40 27.88 -13.90
N ASN A 772 19.45 26.77 -14.64
CA ASN A 772 18.79 26.63 -15.93
C ASN A 772 17.36 26.07 -15.82
N GLY A 773 16.89 25.72 -14.62
CA GLY A 773 15.57 25.11 -14.42
C GLY A 773 15.48 23.61 -14.78
N VAL A 774 16.62 22.91 -14.86
CA VAL A 774 16.67 21.46 -15.09
C VAL A 774 16.65 20.72 -13.74
N ALA A 775 15.61 19.92 -13.52
CA ALA A 775 15.42 19.20 -12.26
C ALA A 775 16.38 18.02 -12.14
N THR A 776 17.24 18.04 -11.12
CA THR A 776 18.25 16.99 -10.85
C THR A 776 18.19 16.50 -9.40
N PRO A 777 17.02 16.01 -8.94
CA PRO A 777 16.81 15.69 -7.53
C PRO A 777 17.73 14.56 -7.04
N GLY A 778 18.10 13.59 -7.89
CA GLY A 778 19.07 12.54 -7.56
C GLY A 778 20.46 13.10 -7.31
N LEU A 779 21.01 13.90 -8.23
CA LEU A 779 22.33 14.52 -8.12
C LEU A 779 22.41 15.50 -6.93
N VAL A 780 21.40 16.36 -6.77
CA VAL A 780 21.40 17.40 -5.73
C VAL A 780 21.22 16.77 -4.34
N SER A 781 20.33 15.80 -4.19
CA SER A 781 20.10 15.14 -2.90
C SER A 781 21.28 14.24 -2.48
N SER A 782 21.96 13.63 -3.45
CA SER A 782 23.23 12.93 -3.25
C SER A 782 24.32 13.88 -2.73
N LEU A 783 24.41 15.09 -3.29
CA LEU A 783 25.37 16.12 -2.85
C LEU A 783 25.04 16.60 -1.44
N ALA A 784 23.76 16.84 -1.15
CA ALA A 784 23.30 17.22 0.17
C ALA A 784 23.59 16.12 1.21
N TYR A 785 23.44 14.84 0.86
CA TYR A 785 23.82 13.72 1.72
C TYR A 785 25.33 13.74 2.03
N PHE A 786 26.18 13.89 1.01
CA PHE A 786 27.63 13.99 1.20
C PHE A 786 28.02 15.17 2.11
N ASP A 787 27.46 16.35 1.86
CA ASP A 787 27.74 17.55 2.65
C ASP A 787 27.22 17.48 4.08
N THR A 788 26.09 16.81 4.29
CA THR A 788 25.55 16.58 5.64
C THR A 788 26.42 15.57 6.38
N TYR A 789 26.78 14.46 5.74
CA TYR A 789 27.50 13.37 6.40
C TYR A 789 28.92 13.77 6.85
N ARG A 790 29.62 14.61 6.07
CA ARG A 790 31.02 15.01 6.36
C ARG A 790 31.16 16.19 7.33
N ARG A 791 30.07 16.72 7.87
CA ARG A 791 30.09 17.88 8.77
C ARG A 791 30.02 17.46 10.23
N GLU A 792 30.92 17.97 11.04
CA GLU A 792 30.91 17.77 12.50
C GLU A 792 29.65 18.37 13.16
N LYS A 793 29.22 19.55 12.70
CA LYS A 793 28.08 20.29 13.27
C LYS A 793 27.01 20.56 12.21
N LEU A 794 25.82 20.03 12.46
CA LEU A 794 24.61 20.23 11.68
C LEU A 794 23.68 21.25 12.36
N THR A 795 22.64 21.66 11.64
CA THR A 795 21.61 22.60 12.12
C THR A 795 20.56 21.94 13.03
N ALA A 796 20.72 20.66 13.35
CA ALA A 796 19.82 19.92 14.23
C ALA A 796 19.79 20.47 15.67
N ASN A 797 20.79 21.25 16.07
CA ASN A 797 20.76 21.99 17.34
C ASN A 797 19.58 22.96 17.44
N LEU A 798 19.24 23.66 16.35
CA LEU A 798 18.06 24.54 16.30
C LEU A 798 16.76 23.73 16.35
N ILE A 799 16.71 22.58 15.66
CA ILE A 799 15.55 21.68 15.70
C ILE A 799 15.34 21.17 17.14
N GLN A 800 16.41 20.77 17.83
CA GLN A 800 16.34 20.38 19.24
C GLN A 800 15.84 21.52 20.13
N ALA A 801 16.33 22.75 19.94
CA ALA A 801 15.85 23.92 20.67
C ALA A 801 14.36 24.21 20.40
N GLN A 802 13.91 24.12 19.15
CA GLN A 802 12.49 24.28 18.79
C GLN A 802 11.62 23.22 19.46
N ARG A 803 12.04 21.96 19.44
CA ARG A 803 11.32 20.83 20.07
C ARG A 803 11.23 20.99 21.59
N ASP A 804 12.30 21.43 22.22
CA ASP A 804 12.28 21.75 23.64
C ASP A 804 11.39 22.97 23.93
N PHE A 805 11.42 23.99 23.07
CA PHE A 805 10.57 25.17 23.17
C PHE A 805 9.09 24.81 23.15
N PHE A 806 8.57 24.17 22.09
CA PHE A 806 7.11 23.97 22.01
C PHE A 806 6.62 22.73 22.76
N GLY A 807 7.49 21.77 23.07
CA GLY A 807 7.09 20.44 23.53
C GLY A 807 7.81 19.94 24.79
N SER A 808 8.74 20.72 25.36
CA SER A 808 9.56 20.30 26.51
C SER A 808 10.23 18.94 26.30
N HIS A 809 10.64 18.70 25.06
CA HIS A 809 11.23 17.44 24.58
C HIS A 809 12.67 17.22 25.03
N THR A 810 13.27 18.20 25.72
CA THR A 810 14.66 18.17 26.17
C THR A 810 15.70 18.08 25.06
N TYR A 811 16.96 18.30 25.41
CA TYR A 811 18.09 18.20 24.51
C TYR A 811 19.39 17.88 25.26
N GLU A 812 20.37 17.32 24.57
CA GLU A 812 21.72 17.12 25.09
C GLU A 812 22.61 18.33 24.81
N ARG A 813 23.71 18.44 25.58
CA ARG A 813 24.68 19.53 25.44
C ARG A 813 26.07 19.00 25.09
N LEU A 814 26.85 19.84 24.42
CA LEU A 814 28.23 19.52 24.04
C LEU A 814 29.22 19.66 25.21
N ASP A 815 28.91 20.50 26.19
CA ASP A 815 29.81 20.87 27.30
C ASP A 815 29.60 20.05 28.57
N LYS A 816 28.52 19.25 28.64
CA LYS A 816 28.22 18.39 29.79
C LYS A 816 27.26 17.26 29.43
N PRO A 817 27.41 16.07 30.03
CA PRO A 817 26.51 14.94 29.80
C PRO A 817 25.14 15.17 30.44
N GLY A 818 24.10 14.58 29.85
CA GLY A 818 22.74 14.57 30.37
C GLY A 818 21.72 15.24 29.46
N TRP A 819 20.45 15.12 29.83
CA TRP A 819 19.31 15.74 29.15
C TRP A 819 18.90 17.02 29.89
N PHE A 820 18.68 18.08 29.13
CA PHE A 820 18.38 19.42 29.63
C PHE A 820 17.05 19.90 29.08
N HIS A 821 16.28 20.58 29.92
CA HIS A 821 15.10 21.36 29.52
C HIS A 821 15.39 22.83 29.82
N THR A 822 14.97 23.73 28.93
CA THR A 822 15.03 25.18 29.17
C THR A 822 13.62 25.76 29.20
N VAL A 823 13.36 26.63 30.18
CA VAL A 823 12.16 27.48 30.17
C VAL A 823 12.45 28.65 29.24
N TRP A 824 11.97 28.55 28.01
CA TRP A 824 12.30 29.50 26.94
C TRP A 824 11.52 30.82 26.99
N SER A 825 10.34 30.82 27.61
CA SER A 825 9.52 32.02 27.82
C SER A 825 8.63 31.84 29.05
N ASP A 826 8.04 32.93 29.55
CA ASP A 826 7.13 32.91 30.71
C ASP A 826 5.84 32.09 30.46
N GLN A 827 5.55 31.74 29.20
CA GLN A 827 4.41 30.89 28.83
C GLN A 827 4.74 29.39 28.86
N ASN A 828 6.03 29.03 28.92
CA ASN A 828 6.48 27.65 28.99
C ASN A 828 6.45 27.17 30.44
N SER A 829 5.74 26.08 30.73
CA SER A 829 5.74 25.52 32.08
C SER A 829 7.06 24.79 32.35
N ALA A 830 7.65 25.01 33.54
CA ALA A 830 8.80 24.24 34.01
C ALA A 830 8.41 22.80 34.44
N ASP A 831 7.11 22.51 34.51
CA ASP A 831 6.56 21.35 35.22
C ASP A 831 6.22 20.16 34.29
N SER A 832 6.33 20.32 32.96
CA SER A 832 5.90 19.33 31.98
C SER A 832 7.04 18.82 31.09
N ILE A 833 8.00 18.07 31.64
CA ILE A 833 9.08 17.44 30.86
C ILE A 833 8.57 16.15 30.20
N THR A 834 8.71 16.02 28.87
CA THR A 834 8.30 14.82 28.11
C THR A 834 9.50 13.95 27.76
N THR A 835 10.22 13.42 28.75
CA THR A 835 11.43 12.58 28.54
C THR A 835 11.17 11.09 28.36
N SER A 836 9.91 10.63 28.36
CA SER A 836 9.61 9.21 28.56
C SER A 836 9.85 8.26 27.37
N GLY A 837 10.71 8.59 26.39
CA GLY A 837 10.78 7.78 25.16
C GLY A 837 12.04 7.76 24.30
N TYR A 838 13.10 8.53 24.57
CA TYR A 838 14.31 8.43 23.74
C TYR A 838 15.11 7.16 24.10
N LYS A 839 14.90 6.09 23.34
CA LYS A 839 15.89 5.02 23.19
C LYS A 839 16.69 5.34 21.93
N ASN A 840 18.01 5.46 22.09
CA ASN A 840 18.96 5.61 20.98
C ASN A 840 18.83 4.47 19.97
#